data_AF-A0A3B9FR84-F1
#
_entry.id   AF-A0A3B9FR84-F1
#
_cell.length_a   1.000
_cell.length_b   1.000
_cell.length_c   1.000
_cell.angle_alpha   90.00
_cell.angle_beta   90.00
_cell.angle_gamma   90.00
#
_symmetry.space_group_name_H-M   'P 1'
#
loop_
_entity.id
_entity.type
_entity.pdbx_description
1 polymer ?
#
loop_
_entity_poly.entity_id
_entity_poly.type
_entity_poly.pdbx_seq_one_letter_code
_entity_poly.pdbx_strand_id
1 'polypeptide(L)'
;MKYNALLFFLFWSGSAWAQQPNIIFITIDDLNDYVEGFDGHPQTETPNISRIADHGTSFLRAYASAPQCGPSRLSLFTGKDCRYTNVYHNGDYKCGSFRANFTAEEQNEIVYTLPEVLKNSGGYFTYSISKFFHCHNNLPDFDGDTPNTCDRSFSWNQYLVFGSGGDEDIILEYGNEHDDGVGGFQFAPIPNGMEESMQDYLAVDSAIAFLDAYASNPEQFCDRPFFLGLGFRRPHGPLFIPSKYYLEYYNNDLSQDPFNIPYNQPNEAYPYNGVVMPPQPSLPWNDYFNLPSGGVAQALATDNGVHDHFQSFAFDLDLDGNLPVIDAGLSSLERYAIVNDAERANAVMAYLAAIRYTDAQIGRLYDALEEHPELLSNTIIVILGDHGYSLGEKAHWRKGAMWETDTRAPLIISDLREDPVTGGTYTYRLVSFLDIFPTILELAGVEEPLFEDGNRYLDGHSLVPLLEDEKATWYRPVISSYRNSPDTTQEGSCFVQYSVRTPDYHYIRYQSNGADGFCNELNSNREEELYHLGEFNEIDPYEWNNLTGSEGAAAIIAILDDYLPDSSMYNQLITYNVISSGITANDAPSIFLYPNPAKDACILHTEIPEEISHIIVSDMLGNTRLKLSAYDLAGNASAPVLDISSLSAGQYMVTVYSQGGRPFTTRLIVL
;
A
#
# COMPACT_ATOMS: atom_id res chain seq x y z
N MET A 1 -64.20 -42.62 18.92
CA MET A 1 -63.16 -41.65 19.34
C MET A 1 -62.38 -41.30 18.09
N LYS A 2 -62.50 -40.04 17.64
CA LYS A 2 -61.76 -39.48 16.50
C LYS A 2 -60.56 -38.75 17.08
N TYR A 3 -59.34 -39.10 16.68
CA TYR A 3 -58.14 -38.32 17.00
C TYR A 3 -57.91 -37.31 15.87
N ASN A 4 -58.04 -36.03 16.21
CA ASN A 4 -57.70 -34.90 15.35
C ASN A 4 -56.17 -34.75 15.31
N ALA A 5 -55.59 -34.78 14.12
CA ALA A 5 -54.24 -34.29 13.88
C ALA A 5 -54.31 -32.77 13.71
N LEU A 6 -53.75 -32.01 14.67
CA LEU A 6 -53.44 -30.60 14.47
C LEU A 6 -52.10 -30.52 13.73
N LEU A 7 -52.12 -30.06 12.48
CA LEU A 7 -50.93 -29.53 11.81
C LEU A 7 -50.65 -28.12 12.38
N PHE A 8 -49.53 -27.98 13.08
CA PHE A 8 -48.96 -26.66 13.36
C PHE A 8 -48.26 -26.17 12.09
N PHE A 9 -48.84 -25.16 11.44
CA PHE A 9 -48.09 -24.31 10.50
C PHE A 9 -47.18 -23.41 11.33
N LEU A 10 -45.88 -23.73 11.36
CA LEU A 10 -44.85 -22.76 11.71
C LEU A 10 -44.79 -21.75 10.57
N PHE A 11 -45.37 -20.57 10.80
CA PHE A 11 -45.06 -19.39 10.02
C PHE A 11 -43.61 -19.02 10.34
N TRP A 12 -42.70 -19.39 9.45
CA TRP A 12 -41.36 -18.82 9.41
C TRP A 12 -41.52 -17.41 8.80
N SER A 13 -41.78 -16.43 9.66
CA SER A 13 -41.80 -15.03 9.29
C SER A 13 -40.36 -14.56 9.11
N GLY A 14 -40.02 -14.19 7.88
CA GLY A 14 -38.89 -13.33 7.54
C GLY A 14 -37.52 -13.95 7.80
N SER A 15 -36.88 -14.42 6.74
CA SER A 15 -35.42 -14.41 6.65
C SER A 15 -34.96 -13.01 7.06
N ALA A 16 -34.22 -12.90 8.16
CA ALA A 16 -33.45 -11.70 8.46
C ALA A 16 -32.44 -11.57 7.32
N TRP A 17 -32.74 -10.70 6.36
CA TRP A 17 -31.68 -10.10 5.56
C TRP A 17 -30.83 -9.37 6.59
N ALA A 18 -29.57 -9.80 6.78
CA ALA A 18 -28.65 -9.06 7.62
C ALA A 18 -28.65 -7.61 7.12
N GLN A 19 -28.89 -6.67 8.02
CA GLN A 19 -28.89 -5.25 7.69
C GLN A 19 -27.52 -4.91 7.08
N GLN A 20 -27.50 -4.21 5.94
CA GLN A 20 -26.25 -3.77 5.34
C GLN A 20 -25.48 -2.89 6.34
N PRO A 21 -24.17 -3.09 6.52
CA PRO A 21 -23.38 -2.29 7.44
C PRO A 21 -23.22 -0.86 6.93
N ASN A 22 -23.13 0.10 7.85
CA ASN A 22 -22.49 1.37 7.57
C ASN A 22 -20.99 1.16 7.41
N ILE A 23 -20.33 2.04 6.67
CA ILE A 23 -18.89 1.96 6.43
C ILE A 23 -18.26 3.33 6.71
N ILE A 24 -17.25 3.37 7.57
CA ILE A 24 -16.37 4.51 7.76
C ILE A 24 -15.00 4.14 7.18
N PHE A 25 -14.57 4.86 6.16
CA PHE A 25 -13.31 4.61 5.46
C PHE A 25 -12.36 5.79 5.68
N ILE A 26 -11.36 5.56 6.54
CA ILE A 26 -10.36 6.54 6.94
C ILE A 26 -9.10 6.33 6.11
N THR A 27 -8.76 7.31 5.30
CA THR A 27 -7.52 7.32 4.51
C THR A 27 -6.61 8.43 5.01
N ILE A 28 -5.35 8.08 5.29
CA ILE A 28 -4.38 8.98 5.91
C ILE A 28 -3.24 9.20 4.91
N ASP A 29 -3.03 10.47 4.56
CA ASP A 29 -2.08 10.89 3.55
C ASP A 29 -0.63 10.81 4.07
N ASP A 30 0.22 10.11 3.33
CA ASP A 30 1.65 9.91 3.63
C ASP A 30 1.93 9.15 4.94
N LEU A 31 1.00 8.33 5.45
CA LEU A 31 1.19 7.54 6.66
C LEU A 31 1.91 6.21 6.37
N ASN A 32 3.13 6.06 6.90
CA ASN A 32 3.87 4.80 6.89
C ASN A 32 3.43 3.85 8.03
N ASP A 33 4.12 2.71 8.16
CA ASP A 33 3.82 1.66 9.14
C ASP A 33 4.25 1.99 10.59
N TYR A 34 4.43 3.27 10.93
CA TYR A 34 4.85 3.71 12.27
C TYR A 34 3.72 3.74 13.31
N VAL A 35 2.49 3.38 12.93
CA VAL A 35 1.36 3.18 13.85
C VAL A 35 1.69 2.07 14.85
N GLU A 36 1.25 2.20 16.10
CA GLU A 36 1.45 1.17 17.13
C GLU A 36 0.86 -0.18 16.70
N GLY A 37 1.56 -1.28 17.03
CA GLY A 37 1.18 -2.63 16.64
C GLY A 37 1.70 -3.08 15.26
N PHE A 38 2.33 -2.19 14.51
CA PHE A 38 3.09 -2.50 13.30
C PHE A 38 4.60 -2.55 13.60
N ASP A 39 5.39 -3.08 12.66
CA ASP A 39 6.84 -3.26 12.82
C ASP A 39 7.65 -1.94 12.72
N GLY A 40 6.98 -0.79 12.68
CA GLY A 40 7.59 0.53 12.46
C GLY A 40 8.30 1.09 13.70
N HIS A 41 7.88 2.27 14.16
CA HIS A 41 8.67 3.10 15.07
C HIS A 41 8.31 2.92 16.55
N PRO A 42 9.27 2.64 17.45
CA PRO A 42 9.01 2.21 18.83
C PRO A 42 8.51 3.32 19.78
N GLN A 43 8.52 4.57 19.35
CA GLN A 43 8.09 5.72 20.17
C GLN A 43 6.83 6.40 19.64
N THR A 44 6.19 5.84 18.62
CA THR A 44 4.88 6.33 18.18
C THR A 44 3.82 5.78 19.11
N GLU A 45 2.93 6.66 19.59
CA GLU A 45 1.80 6.27 20.43
C GLU A 45 0.51 6.53 19.66
N THR A 46 -0.23 5.47 19.32
CA THR A 46 -1.53 5.57 18.64
C THR A 46 -2.63 4.77 19.34
N PRO A 47 -2.93 5.09 20.61
CA PRO A 47 -3.85 4.30 21.42
C PRO A 47 -5.27 4.25 20.86
N ASN A 48 -5.71 5.25 20.08
CA ASN A 48 -7.05 5.27 19.51
C ASN A 48 -7.16 4.37 18.28
N ILE A 49 -6.15 4.36 17.42
CA ILE A 49 -6.06 3.41 16.30
C ILE A 49 -5.92 1.98 16.86
N SER A 50 -5.09 1.77 17.88
CA SER A 50 -4.97 0.47 18.57
C SER A 50 -6.31 0.01 19.13
N ARG A 51 -7.07 0.90 19.80
CA ARG A 51 -8.42 0.60 20.31
C ARG A 51 -9.36 0.13 19.20
N ILE A 52 -9.30 0.74 18.01
CA ILE A 52 -10.13 0.31 16.86
C ILE A 52 -9.64 -1.04 16.34
N ALA A 53 -8.33 -1.22 16.20
CA ALA A 53 -7.71 -2.46 15.71
C ALA A 53 -8.02 -3.68 16.58
N ASP A 54 -8.24 -3.51 17.89
CA ASP A 54 -8.67 -4.58 18.80
C ASP A 54 -10.02 -5.21 18.41
N HIS A 55 -10.81 -4.55 17.57
CA HIS A 55 -12.07 -5.07 17.02
C HIS A 55 -11.90 -5.62 15.59
N GLY A 56 -10.69 -5.66 15.05
CA GLY A 56 -10.43 -5.90 13.63
C GLY A 56 -9.32 -6.89 13.34
N THR A 57 -8.85 -6.81 12.09
CA THR A 57 -7.63 -7.47 11.61
C THR A 57 -6.65 -6.40 11.13
N SER A 58 -5.45 -6.38 11.70
CA SER A 58 -4.33 -5.59 11.20
C SER A 58 -3.54 -6.36 10.15
N PHE A 59 -3.44 -5.79 8.94
CA PHE A 59 -2.64 -6.34 7.85
C PHE A 59 -1.26 -5.70 7.88
N LEU A 60 -0.30 -6.40 8.46
CA LEU A 60 1.04 -5.86 8.67
C LEU A 60 1.79 -5.66 7.36
N ARG A 61 1.36 -6.29 6.27
CA ARG A 61 2.05 -6.28 4.96
C ARG A 61 1.08 -5.94 3.83
N ALA A 62 0.55 -4.72 3.90
CA ALA A 62 -0.32 -4.14 2.87
C ALA A 62 0.45 -3.13 2.02
N TYR A 63 0.29 -3.20 0.70
CA TYR A 63 1.09 -2.42 -0.25
C TYR A 63 0.24 -1.62 -1.24
N ALA A 64 0.65 -0.37 -1.44
CA ALA A 64 0.10 0.54 -2.43
C ALA A 64 0.54 0.16 -3.86
N SER A 65 -0.33 0.40 -4.83
CA SER A 65 -0.01 0.21 -6.25
C SER A 65 1.03 1.20 -6.78
N ALA A 66 1.31 2.27 -6.03
CA ALA A 66 2.31 3.28 -6.37
C ALA A 66 2.75 4.04 -5.11
N PRO A 67 4.01 4.49 -5.02
CA PRO A 67 4.55 5.27 -3.90
C PRO A 67 4.17 6.77 -3.99
N GLN A 68 2.98 7.10 -4.49
CA GLN A 68 2.46 8.47 -4.57
C GLN A 68 0.93 8.52 -4.45
N CYS A 69 0.44 9.59 -3.80
CA CYS A 69 -0.97 9.77 -3.43
C CYS A 69 -1.96 9.57 -4.60
N GLY A 70 -1.78 10.28 -5.70
CA GLY A 70 -2.67 10.30 -6.87
C GLY A 70 -2.83 8.92 -7.50
N PRO A 71 -1.74 8.35 -8.04
CA PRO A 71 -1.70 6.99 -8.55
C PRO A 71 -2.27 5.94 -7.57
N SER A 72 -1.82 5.95 -6.30
CA SER A 72 -2.25 4.97 -5.31
C SER A 72 -3.75 5.06 -5.01
N ARG A 73 -4.25 6.26 -4.68
CA ARG A 73 -5.68 6.48 -4.38
C ARG A 73 -6.56 6.19 -5.58
N LEU A 74 -6.14 6.57 -6.79
CA LEU A 74 -6.89 6.26 -8.00
C LEU A 74 -6.99 4.75 -8.20
N SER A 75 -5.87 4.04 -8.03
CA SER A 75 -5.83 2.59 -8.16
C SER A 75 -6.71 1.89 -7.13
N LEU A 76 -6.55 2.26 -5.85
CA LEU A 76 -7.36 1.75 -4.74
C LEU A 76 -8.86 1.93 -4.98
N PHE A 77 -9.30 3.16 -5.24
CA PHE A 77 -10.74 3.46 -5.28
C PHE A 77 -11.39 3.09 -6.59
N THR A 78 -10.64 2.84 -7.65
CA THR A 78 -11.17 2.21 -8.87
C THR A 78 -11.01 0.70 -8.89
N GLY A 79 -10.22 0.12 -7.98
CA GLY A 79 -9.94 -1.32 -7.93
C GLY A 79 -9.16 -1.80 -9.15
N LYS A 80 -8.45 -0.87 -9.80
CA LYS A 80 -7.73 -1.05 -11.04
C LYS A 80 -6.27 -0.68 -10.88
N ASP A 81 -5.39 -1.50 -11.42
CA ASP A 81 -3.95 -1.23 -11.43
C ASP A 81 -3.60 0.08 -12.16
N CYS A 82 -2.46 0.67 -11.82
CA CYS A 82 -1.94 1.88 -12.45
C CYS A 82 -1.80 1.77 -13.98
N ARG A 83 -1.59 0.54 -14.51
CA ARG A 83 -1.60 0.31 -15.96
C ARG A 83 -2.95 0.56 -16.62
N TYR A 84 -4.04 0.28 -15.92
CA TYR A 84 -5.38 0.58 -16.42
C TYR A 84 -5.70 2.07 -16.27
N THR A 85 -5.34 2.67 -15.13
CA THR A 85 -5.65 4.09 -14.88
C THR A 85 -4.76 5.05 -15.70
N ASN A 86 -3.60 4.58 -16.16
CA ASN A 86 -2.56 5.38 -16.85
C ASN A 86 -2.03 6.57 -16.02
N VAL A 87 -2.14 6.50 -14.69
CA VAL A 87 -1.68 7.53 -13.75
C VAL A 87 -0.58 6.93 -12.88
N TYR A 88 0.66 7.42 -13.05
CA TYR A 88 1.86 6.88 -12.39
C TYR A 88 2.59 7.92 -11.53
N HIS A 89 2.26 9.19 -11.71
CA HIS A 89 2.73 10.32 -10.91
C HIS A 89 1.55 11.22 -10.51
N ASN A 90 1.66 11.96 -9.40
CA ASN A 90 0.65 12.95 -9.00
C ASN A 90 0.35 13.97 -10.11
N GLY A 91 1.38 14.35 -10.87
CA GLY A 91 1.27 15.27 -12.02
C GLY A 91 0.51 14.71 -13.23
N ASP A 92 0.31 13.39 -13.31
CA ASP A 92 -0.52 12.78 -14.36
C ASP A 92 -2.02 12.92 -14.04
N TYR A 93 -2.36 13.09 -12.75
CA TYR A 93 -3.75 13.11 -12.28
C TYR A 93 -4.46 14.40 -12.69
N LYS A 94 -5.52 14.27 -13.50
CA LYS A 94 -6.31 15.40 -14.02
C LYS A 94 -7.26 15.97 -12.97
N CYS A 95 -6.75 16.78 -12.03
CA CYS A 95 -7.54 17.32 -10.92
C CYS A 95 -8.73 18.21 -11.30
N GLY A 96 -8.73 18.82 -12.49
CA GLY A 96 -9.86 19.66 -12.94
C GLY A 96 -11.10 18.87 -13.33
N SER A 97 -10.97 17.56 -13.57
CA SER A 97 -12.09 16.65 -13.83
C SER A 97 -11.65 15.21 -13.59
N PHE A 98 -12.15 14.60 -12.51
CA PHE A 98 -11.83 13.20 -12.15
C PHE A 98 -12.02 12.24 -13.33
N ARG A 99 -13.16 12.33 -14.02
CA ARG A 99 -13.50 11.41 -15.12
C ARG A 99 -12.68 11.67 -16.38
N ALA A 100 -11.95 12.78 -16.49
CA ALA A 100 -11.05 13.01 -17.61
C ALA A 100 -9.80 12.12 -17.60
N ASN A 101 -9.52 11.42 -16.50
CA ASN A 101 -8.47 10.39 -16.42
C ASN A 101 -8.84 9.09 -17.18
N PHE A 102 -10.09 8.97 -17.63
CA PHE A 102 -10.63 7.75 -18.22
C PHE A 102 -11.19 8.08 -19.61
N THR A 103 -10.49 7.64 -20.66
CA THR A 103 -10.84 7.97 -22.04
C THR A 103 -10.70 6.76 -22.96
N ALA A 104 -11.46 6.76 -24.06
CA ALA A 104 -11.36 5.70 -25.06
C ALA A 104 -10.00 5.69 -25.77
N GLU A 105 -9.30 6.83 -25.79
CA GLU A 105 -7.94 6.94 -26.33
C GLU A 105 -6.92 6.22 -25.43
N GLU A 106 -7.10 6.34 -24.12
CA GLU A 106 -6.31 5.66 -23.08
C GLU A 106 -6.78 4.21 -22.85
N GLN A 107 -7.79 3.73 -23.60
CA GLN A 107 -8.38 2.38 -23.52
C GLN A 107 -8.87 2.00 -22.11
N ASN A 108 -9.36 2.99 -21.36
CA ASN A 108 -9.76 2.85 -19.96
C ASN A 108 -11.05 3.63 -19.63
N GLU A 109 -11.91 3.87 -20.62
CA GLU A 109 -13.12 4.69 -20.48
C GLU A 109 -14.17 4.11 -19.52
N ILE A 110 -14.14 2.80 -19.28
CA ILE A 110 -15.02 2.15 -18.32
C ILE A 110 -14.39 2.30 -16.94
N VAL A 111 -15.02 3.06 -16.06
CA VAL A 111 -14.52 3.25 -14.69
C VAL A 111 -15.66 3.16 -13.70
N TYR A 112 -15.46 2.30 -12.71
CA TYR A 112 -16.23 2.27 -11.47
C TYR A 112 -15.35 2.73 -10.33
N THR A 113 -15.93 3.48 -9.40
CA THR A 113 -15.30 3.74 -8.11
C THR A 113 -16.02 2.98 -6.99
N LEU A 114 -15.32 2.70 -5.89
CA LEU A 114 -15.92 2.11 -4.69
C LEU A 114 -17.18 2.86 -4.21
N PRO A 115 -17.14 4.19 -3.98
CA PRO A 115 -18.34 4.93 -3.60
C PRO A 115 -19.45 4.86 -4.66
N GLU A 116 -19.11 4.90 -5.95
CA GLU A 116 -20.11 4.79 -7.01
C GLU A 116 -20.84 3.44 -6.98
N VAL A 117 -20.12 2.33 -6.81
CA VAL A 117 -20.70 0.98 -6.75
C VAL A 117 -21.55 0.82 -5.49
N LEU A 118 -21.05 1.25 -4.33
CA LEU A 118 -21.81 1.23 -3.08
C LEU A 118 -23.10 2.04 -3.21
N LYS A 119 -23.05 3.22 -3.81
CA LYS A 119 -24.24 4.07 -4.03
C LYS A 119 -25.23 3.43 -5.01
N ASN A 120 -24.75 3.06 -6.20
CA ASN A 120 -25.62 2.67 -7.32
C ASN A 120 -26.14 1.23 -7.19
N SER A 121 -25.27 0.29 -6.80
CA SER A 121 -25.61 -1.12 -6.67
C SER A 121 -25.96 -1.50 -5.23
N GLY A 122 -25.24 -0.93 -4.26
CA GLY A 122 -25.43 -1.22 -2.85
C GLY A 122 -26.53 -0.42 -2.16
N GLY A 123 -27.01 0.67 -2.77
CA GLY A 123 -28.02 1.55 -2.19
C GLY A 123 -27.53 2.40 -1.03
N TYR A 124 -26.24 2.72 -0.97
CA TYR A 124 -25.65 3.55 0.10
C TYR A 124 -25.90 5.05 -0.10
N PHE A 125 -25.89 5.80 1.00
CA PHE A 125 -25.62 7.24 1.00
C PHE A 125 -24.10 7.48 1.12
N THR A 126 -23.49 8.10 0.11
CA THR A 126 -22.03 8.30 0.09
C THR A 126 -21.63 9.72 0.43
N TYR A 127 -20.75 9.89 1.42
CA TYR A 127 -20.23 11.19 1.84
C TYR A 127 -18.69 11.17 1.86
N SER A 128 -18.07 12.05 1.08
CA SER A 128 -16.62 12.29 1.11
C SER A 128 -16.28 13.56 1.88
N ILE A 129 -15.26 13.49 2.73
CA ILE A 129 -14.70 14.63 3.45
C ILE A 129 -13.20 14.70 3.16
N SER A 130 -12.72 15.88 2.78
CA SER A 130 -11.30 16.21 2.63
C SER A 130 -10.59 15.35 1.57
N LYS A 131 -9.36 14.91 1.84
CA LYS A 131 -8.45 14.23 0.91
C LYS A 131 -8.72 12.74 0.80
N PHE A 132 -9.95 12.39 0.39
CA PHE A 132 -10.27 10.99 0.06
C PHE A 132 -9.64 10.61 -1.28
N PHE A 133 -10.02 11.31 -2.36
CA PHE A 133 -9.25 11.34 -3.59
C PHE A 133 -8.11 12.37 -3.49
N HIS A 134 -7.11 12.25 -4.36
CA HIS A 134 -5.92 13.11 -4.35
C HIS A 134 -6.26 14.61 -4.45
N CYS A 135 -7.17 14.97 -5.34
CA CYS A 135 -7.54 16.37 -5.61
C CYS A 135 -8.59 16.87 -4.61
N HIS A 136 -8.13 17.11 -3.38
CA HIS A 136 -8.98 17.42 -2.22
C HIS A 136 -9.58 18.85 -2.20
N ASN A 137 -9.47 19.60 -3.30
CA ASN A 137 -9.96 20.97 -3.45
C ASN A 137 -10.95 21.16 -4.63
N ASN A 138 -11.20 20.11 -5.43
CA ASN A 138 -11.93 20.23 -6.70
C ASN A 138 -13.18 19.33 -6.81
N LEU A 139 -13.75 18.90 -5.67
CA LEU A 139 -14.95 18.04 -5.62
C LEU A 139 -14.89 16.85 -6.61
N PRO A 140 -13.85 16.01 -6.53
CA PRO A 140 -13.63 14.93 -7.49
C PRO A 140 -14.83 13.98 -7.50
N ASP A 141 -15.34 13.77 -8.71
CA ASP A 141 -16.42 12.82 -8.98
C ASP A 141 -17.72 13.12 -8.22
N PHE A 142 -18.08 14.40 -8.15
CA PHE A 142 -19.26 14.89 -7.46
C PHE A 142 -20.17 15.70 -8.38
N ASP A 143 -21.47 15.40 -8.33
CA ASP A 143 -22.51 16.09 -9.10
C ASP A 143 -23.04 17.29 -8.30
N GLY A 144 -22.48 18.46 -8.57
CA GLY A 144 -22.89 19.72 -7.94
C GLY A 144 -24.15 20.35 -8.55
N ASP A 145 -24.61 19.88 -9.71
CA ASP A 145 -25.72 20.49 -10.46
C ASP A 145 -27.09 19.96 -10.02
N THR A 146 -27.14 18.71 -9.55
CA THR A 146 -28.39 18.07 -9.07
C THR A 146 -28.75 18.56 -7.66
N PRO A 147 -29.89 19.25 -7.45
CA PRO A 147 -30.25 19.80 -6.13
C PRO A 147 -30.65 18.73 -5.11
N ASN A 148 -31.30 17.65 -5.56
CA ASN A 148 -31.66 16.55 -4.67
C ASN A 148 -30.43 15.68 -4.41
N THR A 149 -30.00 15.63 -3.16
CA THR A 149 -28.81 14.90 -2.72
C THR A 149 -28.92 13.40 -3.01
N CYS A 150 -30.12 12.81 -2.92
CA CYS A 150 -30.36 11.39 -3.18
C CYS A 150 -30.27 11.00 -4.67
N ASP A 151 -30.40 11.99 -5.58
CA ASP A 151 -30.49 11.77 -7.03
C ASP A 151 -29.19 12.11 -7.78
N ARG A 152 -28.14 12.55 -7.06
CA ARG A 152 -26.84 12.90 -7.65
C ARG A 152 -26.26 11.73 -8.43
N SER A 153 -25.72 12.03 -9.62
CA SER A 153 -25.32 11.02 -10.61
C SER A 153 -23.94 10.40 -10.36
N PHE A 154 -22.93 11.18 -9.95
CA PHE A 154 -21.55 10.69 -9.70
C PHE A 154 -21.36 10.06 -8.32
N SER A 155 -20.15 9.57 -7.99
CA SER A 155 -19.85 8.77 -6.79
C SER A 155 -20.50 9.21 -5.49
N TRP A 156 -20.56 10.52 -5.27
CA TRP A 156 -20.84 11.09 -3.95
C TRP A 156 -22.24 11.73 -3.88
N ASN A 157 -23.03 11.32 -2.87
CA ASN A 157 -24.24 12.05 -2.49
C ASN A 157 -23.87 13.37 -1.81
N GLN A 158 -22.82 13.41 -1.01
CA GLN A 158 -22.32 14.64 -0.36
C GLN A 158 -20.80 14.70 -0.46
N TYR A 159 -20.25 15.92 -0.55
CA TYR A 159 -18.81 16.13 -0.62
C TYR A 159 -18.44 17.40 0.15
N LEU A 160 -17.43 17.32 1.00
CA LEU A 160 -16.80 18.45 1.67
C LEU A 160 -15.30 18.52 1.31
N VAL A 161 -14.86 19.66 0.79
CA VAL A 161 -13.45 19.99 0.58
C VAL A 161 -13.08 21.19 1.43
N PHE A 162 -11.81 21.24 1.84
CA PHE A 162 -11.20 22.43 2.39
C PHE A 162 -10.42 23.13 1.27
N GLY A 163 -10.31 24.46 1.31
CA GLY A 163 -9.64 25.24 0.26
C GLY A 163 -8.19 24.79 0.02
N SER A 164 -7.58 25.21 -1.09
CA SER A 164 -6.24 24.75 -1.49
C SER A 164 -5.12 25.04 -0.48
N GLY A 165 -5.24 26.11 0.31
CA GLY A 165 -4.31 26.43 1.40
C GLY A 165 -4.64 25.70 2.71
N GLY A 166 -5.79 25.03 2.81
CA GLY A 166 -6.22 24.32 4.01
C GLY A 166 -6.13 25.19 5.27
N ASP A 167 -5.52 24.62 6.29
CA ASP A 167 -5.12 25.28 7.54
C ASP A 167 -3.80 26.06 7.45
N GLU A 168 -3.03 25.87 6.37
CA GLU A 168 -1.74 26.52 6.19
C GLU A 168 -1.89 28.02 6.16
N ASP A 169 -2.84 28.61 5.43
CA ASP A 169 -2.97 30.08 5.37
C ASP A 169 -3.19 30.71 6.77
N ILE A 170 -3.85 29.99 7.68
CA ILE A 170 -4.14 30.45 9.05
C ILE A 170 -2.93 30.25 9.96
N ILE A 171 -2.21 29.13 9.80
CA ILE A 171 -0.95 28.85 10.50
C ILE A 171 0.11 29.85 10.04
N LEU A 172 0.24 29.96 8.71
CA LEU A 172 0.56 31.10 7.85
C LEU A 172 0.82 32.45 8.56
N GLU A 173 -0.31 33.00 8.99
CA GLU A 173 -0.44 34.35 9.51
C GLU A 173 -0.01 34.48 10.99
N TYR A 174 0.13 33.36 11.71
CA TYR A 174 0.39 33.36 13.15
C TYR A 174 1.84 33.75 13.52
N GLY A 175 2.75 33.81 12.56
CA GLY A 175 4.07 34.45 12.72
C GLY A 175 5.19 33.57 13.25
N ASN A 176 5.03 32.24 13.23
CA ASN A 176 6.08 31.25 13.50
C ASN A 176 6.80 30.81 12.20
N GLU A 177 6.85 31.71 11.21
CA GLU A 177 6.93 31.32 9.81
C GLU A 177 8.11 31.93 9.06
N HIS A 178 9.29 31.56 9.50
CA HIS A 178 10.49 31.80 8.72
C HIS A 178 11.17 30.46 8.43
N ASP A 179 10.53 29.64 7.57
CA ASP A 179 11.13 28.49 6.88
C ASP A 179 12.00 27.56 7.76
N ASP A 180 11.47 27.10 8.91
CA ASP A 180 12.18 26.21 9.84
C ASP A 180 12.22 24.74 9.36
N GLY A 181 12.44 24.53 8.05
CA GLY A 181 12.51 23.22 7.43
C GLY A 181 13.74 23.06 6.53
N VAL A 182 13.88 21.88 5.93
CA VAL A 182 15.05 21.55 5.10
C VAL A 182 14.63 21.22 3.68
N GLY A 183 15.08 22.01 2.71
CA GLY A 183 14.85 21.73 1.29
C GLY A 183 13.37 21.60 0.90
N GLY A 184 12.49 22.37 1.56
CA GLY A 184 11.04 22.29 1.38
C GLY A 184 10.33 21.24 2.24
N PHE A 185 11.04 20.47 3.06
CA PHE A 185 10.45 19.65 4.13
C PHE A 185 10.24 20.53 5.37
N GLN A 186 9.04 21.09 5.50
CA GLN A 186 8.71 22.08 6.52
C GLN A 186 8.11 21.43 7.77
N PHE A 187 8.60 21.81 8.96
CA PHE A 187 8.08 21.34 10.23
C PHE A 187 8.25 22.39 11.32
N ALA A 188 7.26 22.51 12.23
CA ALA A 188 7.36 23.37 13.40
C ALA A 188 6.30 23.00 14.45
N PRO A 189 6.56 23.26 15.74
CA PRO A 189 5.51 23.31 16.75
C PRO A 189 4.63 24.54 16.53
N ILE A 190 3.32 24.37 16.68
CA ILE A 190 2.35 25.48 16.74
C ILE A 190 1.67 25.52 18.11
N PRO A 191 1.10 26.66 18.52
CA PRO A 191 0.37 26.74 19.78
C PRO A 191 -0.82 25.78 19.82
N ASN A 192 -1.08 25.20 20.99
CA ASN A 192 -2.21 24.28 21.19
C ASN A 192 -3.58 24.86 20.82
N GLY A 193 -3.76 26.18 20.92
CA GLY A 193 -5.01 26.85 20.53
C GLY A 193 -5.27 26.90 19.03
N MET A 194 -4.30 26.51 18.19
CA MET A 194 -4.44 26.46 16.73
C MET A 194 -5.04 25.15 16.23
N GLU A 195 -5.14 24.13 17.09
CA GLU A 195 -5.64 22.81 16.71
C GLU A 195 -7.03 22.86 16.08
N GLU A 196 -7.95 23.66 16.63
CA GLU A 196 -9.33 23.78 16.12
C GLU A 196 -9.40 24.42 14.71
N SER A 197 -8.33 25.09 14.29
CA SER A 197 -8.21 25.67 12.94
C SER A 197 -7.60 24.68 11.94
N MET A 198 -7.08 23.54 12.40
CA MET A 198 -6.42 22.57 11.54
C MET A 198 -7.42 21.80 10.67
N GLN A 199 -7.00 21.47 9.45
CA GLN A 199 -7.89 20.87 8.45
C GLN A 199 -8.47 19.53 8.92
N ASP A 200 -7.64 18.69 9.53
CA ASP A 200 -8.06 17.38 10.02
C ASP A 200 -9.01 17.46 11.22
N TYR A 201 -8.85 18.49 12.07
CA TYR A 201 -9.76 18.75 13.17
C TYR A 201 -11.16 19.10 12.63
N LEU A 202 -11.22 20.01 11.65
CA LEU A 202 -12.47 20.41 10.99
C LEU A 202 -13.11 19.27 10.18
N ALA A 203 -12.30 18.39 9.59
CA ALA A 203 -12.76 17.20 8.90
C ALA A 203 -13.47 16.25 9.87
N VAL A 204 -12.89 16.01 11.05
CA VAL A 204 -13.50 15.19 12.10
C VAL A 204 -14.75 15.84 12.68
N ASP A 205 -14.75 17.15 12.94
CA ASP A 205 -15.97 17.87 13.36
C ASP A 205 -17.13 17.66 12.38
N SER A 206 -16.82 17.69 11.08
CA SER A 206 -17.80 17.49 10.03
C SER A 206 -18.32 16.04 9.98
N ALA A 207 -17.45 15.07 10.25
CA ALA A 207 -17.81 13.66 10.36
C ALA A 207 -18.70 13.40 11.59
N ILE A 208 -18.35 13.96 12.76
CA ILE A 208 -19.14 13.86 14.00
C ILE A 208 -20.53 14.47 13.79
N ALA A 209 -20.59 15.68 13.22
CA ALA A 209 -21.86 16.34 12.92
C ALA A 209 -22.74 15.53 11.95
N PHE A 210 -22.12 14.80 11.02
CA PHE A 210 -22.83 13.86 10.14
C PHE A 210 -23.40 12.67 10.91
N LEU A 211 -22.62 12.03 11.80
CA LEU A 211 -23.09 10.91 12.61
C LEU A 211 -24.29 11.33 13.48
N ASP A 212 -24.20 12.48 14.15
CA ASP A 212 -25.29 13.02 14.98
C ASP A 212 -26.57 13.29 14.17
N ALA A 213 -26.41 13.90 12.99
CA ALA A 213 -27.53 14.20 12.09
C ALA A 213 -28.16 12.91 11.54
N TYR A 214 -27.35 11.94 11.16
CA TYR A 214 -27.80 10.65 10.64
C TYR A 214 -28.55 9.85 11.70
N ALA A 215 -28.01 9.74 12.92
CA ALA A 215 -28.66 9.07 14.04
C ALA A 215 -30.02 9.72 14.38
N SER A 216 -30.08 11.06 14.34
CA SER A 216 -31.30 11.81 14.69
C SER A 216 -32.38 11.80 13.60
N ASN A 217 -32.00 11.76 12.33
CA ASN A 217 -32.92 11.91 11.20
C ASN A 217 -32.41 11.21 9.92
N PRO A 218 -32.48 9.87 9.85
CA PRO A 218 -31.99 9.11 8.69
C PRO A 218 -32.74 9.40 7.37
N GLU A 219 -33.97 9.94 7.42
CA GLU A 219 -34.74 10.32 6.23
C GLU A 219 -34.02 11.41 5.40
N GLN A 220 -33.26 12.30 6.07
CA GLN A 220 -32.43 13.31 5.39
C GLN A 220 -31.33 12.66 4.53
N PHE A 221 -30.95 11.42 4.84
CA PHE A 221 -29.91 10.64 4.17
C PHE A 221 -30.54 9.49 3.37
N CYS A 222 -31.76 9.73 2.88
CA CYS A 222 -32.50 8.84 1.99
C CYS A 222 -32.90 7.48 2.61
N ASP A 223 -32.88 7.36 3.95
CA ASP A 223 -33.08 6.10 4.68
C ASP A 223 -32.15 4.96 4.20
N ARG A 224 -30.91 5.31 3.83
CA ARG A 224 -29.89 4.40 3.30
C ARG A 224 -28.75 4.20 4.31
N PRO A 225 -28.10 3.01 4.35
CA PRO A 225 -26.83 2.87 5.07
C PRO A 225 -25.81 3.86 4.50
N PHE A 226 -24.86 4.32 5.30
CA PHE A 226 -23.89 5.30 4.83
C PHE A 226 -22.51 4.70 4.52
N PHE A 227 -21.83 5.30 3.55
CA PHE A 227 -20.40 5.16 3.30
C PHE A 227 -19.75 6.53 3.51
N LEU A 228 -19.00 6.68 4.60
CA LEU A 228 -18.29 7.89 4.97
C LEU A 228 -16.82 7.75 4.62
N GLY A 229 -16.37 8.41 3.56
CA GLY A 229 -14.96 8.54 3.22
C GLY A 229 -14.34 9.76 3.90
N LEU A 230 -13.42 9.54 4.84
CA LEU A 230 -12.74 10.59 5.59
C LEU A 230 -11.24 10.60 5.27
N GLY A 231 -10.79 11.66 4.60
CA GLY A 231 -9.38 11.83 4.22
C GLY A 231 -8.60 12.76 5.14
N PHE A 232 -7.66 12.21 5.90
CA PHE A 232 -6.71 12.97 6.71
C PHE A 232 -5.55 13.48 5.86
N ARG A 233 -5.10 14.70 6.15
CA ARG A 233 -3.93 15.31 5.55
C ARG A 233 -2.66 14.97 6.33
N ARG A 234 -2.65 15.04 7.66
CA ARG A 234 -1.46 14.64 8.44
C ARG A 234 -1.31 13.12 8.44
N PRO A 235 -0.08 12.58 8.30
CA PRO A 235 1.21 13.27 8.46
C PRO A 235 1.84 13.83 7.17
N HIS A 236 1.11 14.06 6.07
CA HIS A 236 1.65 14.82 4.94
C HIS A 236 2.05 16.24 5.37
N GLY A 237 3.19 16.69 4.84
CA GLY A 237 3.75 18.02 5.09
C GLY A 237 2.84 19.17 4.61
N PRO A 238 3.05 20.39 5.11
CA PRO A 238 4.00 20.79 6.15
C PRO A 238 3.58 20.26 7.53
N LEU A 239 4.56 19.90 8.37
CA LEU A 239 4.36 19.30 9.68
C LEU A 239 4.26 20.37 10.77
N PHE A 240 3.25 21.22 10.65
CA PHE A 240 2.90 22.21 11.68
C PHE A 240 1.90 21.60 12.66
N ILE A 241 2.42 21.15 13.81
CA ILE A 241 1.68 20.31 14.76
C ILE A 241 1.58 21.00 16.13
N PRO A 242 0.41 20.96 16.81
CA PRO A 242 0.28 21.53 18.16
C PRO A 242 1.30 20.94 19.13
N SER A 243 1.97 21.80 19.90
CA SER A 243 3.10 21.43 20.76
C SER A 243 2.79 20.28 21.73
N LYS A 244 1.54 20.15 22.20
CA LYS A 244 1.11 19.05 23.07
C LYS A 244 1.27 17.65 22.47
N TYR A 245 1.34 17.51 21.15
CA TYR A 245 1.51 16.21 20.48
C TYR A 245 2.97 15.78 20.33
N TYR A 246 3.92 16.68 20.58
CA TYR A 246 5.32 16.31 20.64
C TYR A 246 5.64 15.57 21.95
N LEU A 247 6.73 14.78 21.92
CA LEU A 247 7.20 14.07 23.11
C LEU A 247 7.69 15.08 24.17
N GLU A 248 7.46 14.79 25.46
CA GLU A 248 7.63 15.75 26.58
C GLU A 248 9.03 16.38 26.65
N TYR A 249 10.06 15.62 26.27
CA TYR A 249 11.44 16.10 26.24
C TYR A 249 11.72 17.14 25.13
N TYR A 250 10.86 17.26 24.11
CA TYR A 250 11.03 18.16 22.96
C TYR A 250 10.38 19.54 23.17
N ASN A 251 9.32 19.62 23.97
CA ASN A 251 8.57 20.85 24.20
C ASN A 251 9.37 21.98 24.88
N ASN A 252 10.58 21.71 25.35
CA ASN A 252 11.43 22.70 26.02
C ASN A 252 12.53 23.30 25.12
N ASP A 253 12.79 22.77 23.92
CA ASP A 253 14.06 23.01 23.21
C ASP A 253 13.97 23.37 21.72
N LEU A 254 12.79 23.18 21.12
CA LEU A 254 12.48 23.46 19.71
C LEU A 254 12.86 24.85 19.18
N SER A 255 12.70 25.87 20.03
CA SER A 255 12.79 27.28 19.63
C SER A 255 14.01 27.99 20.21
N GLN A 256 14.93 27.23 20.80
CA GLN A 256 16.11 27.81 21.44
C GLN A 256 17.28 27.63 20.51
N ASP A 257 17.55 28.66 19.72
CA ASP A 257 18.86 28.84 19.13
C ASP A 257 19.70 29.76 20.03
N PRO A 258 20.84 29.31 20.58
CA PRO A 258 21.24 27.91 20.72
C PRO A 258 20.52 27.23 21.91
N PHE A 259 20.34 25.91 21.83
CA PHE A 259 19.67 25.06 22.83
C PHE A 259 20.11 25.43 24.26
N ASN A 260 19.18 25.57 25.22
CA ASN A 260 19.58 25.86 26.62
C ASN A 260 20.28 24.66 27.29
N ILE A 261 20.33 23.52 26.62
CA ILE A 261 21.03 22.31 27.02
C ILE A 261 22.15 22.06 26.00
N PRO A 262 23.39 21.77 26.44
CA PRO A 262 24.44 21.33 25.52
C PRO A 262 23.94 20.14 24.71
N TYR A 263 24.14 20.19 23.39
CA TYR A 263 23.73 19.12 22.46
C TYR A 263 24.25 17.74 22.87
N ASN A 264 25.23 17.66 23.76
CA ASN A 264 25.81 16.44 24.27
C ASN A 264 25.45 16.18 25.75
N GLN A 265 24.33 16.64 26.34
CA GLN A 265 24.10 16.54 27.80
C GLN A 265 23.08 15.47 28.27
N PRO A 266 23.49 14.50 29.13
CA PRO A 266 24.85 14.25 29.62
C PRO A 266 25.86 13.82 28.56
N ASN A 267 27.13 14.21 28.75
CA ASN A 267 28.24 13.91 27.82
C ASN A 267 28.11 12.47 27.26
N GLU A 268 28.12 12.35 25.92
CA GLU A 268 28.15 11.11 25.13
C GLU A 268 26.83 10.46 24.66
N ALA A 269 25.63 11.04 24.83
CA ALA A 269 24.50 10.58 24.00
C ALA A 269 24.50 11.29 22.63
N TYR A 270 24.11 10.60 21.56
CA TYR A 270 24.01 11.13 20.20
C TYR A 270 23.06 10.20 19.40
N PRO A 271 22.08 10.70 18.61
CA PRO A 271 21.54 12.07 18.57
C PRO A 271 20.69 12.40 19.82
N TYR A 272 20.68 13.67 20.23
CA TYR A 272 20.34 14.10 21.62
C TYR A 272 18.97 14.73 21.82
N ASN A 273 18.00 14.44 20.97
CA ASN A 273 16.61 14.77 21.31
C ASN A 273 15.85 13.53 21.79
N GLY A 274 16.50 12.37 22.01
CA GLY A 274 15.85 11.18 22.57
C GLY A 274 14.93 10.44 21.59
N VAL A 275 14.79 10.90 20.35
CA VAL A 275 14.12 10.15 19.28
C VAL A 275 15.00 8.99 18.82
N VAL A 276 14.40 7.83 18.63
CA VAL A 276 15.00 6.69 17.96
C VAL A 276 15.02 7.05 16.49
N MET A 277 16.20 7.20 15.90
CA MET A 277 16.27 7.45 14.46
C MET A 277 15.81 6.20 13.71
N PRO A 278 15.06 6.37 12.60
CA PRO A 278 14.87 5.30 11.64
C PRO A 278 16.22 4.71 11.26
N PRO A 279 16.32 3.41 10.94
CA PRO A 279 17.57 2.76 10.57
C PRO A 279 18.36 3.57 9.54
N GLN A 280 19.41 4.24 10.02
CA GLN A 280 20.33 4.99 9.18
C GLN A 280 21.47 4.05 8.76
N PRO A 281 21.82 3.98 7.47
CA PRO A 281 22.91 3.14 7.06
C PRO A 281 24.26 3.72 7.51
N SER A 282 25.14 2.88 8.07
CA SER A 282 26.55 3.25 8.24
C SER A 282 27.24 3.24 6.88
N LEU A 283 27.99 4.28 6.50
CA LEU A 283 28.90 4.24 5.34
C LEU A 283 29.88 3.05 5.54
N PRO A 284 29.98 2.02 4.66
CA PRO A 284 29.63 1.90 3.22
C PRO A 284 28.39 1.02 2.88
N TRP A 285 27.52 0.72 3.82
CA TRP A 285 26.36 -0.17 3.65
C TRP A 285 25.05 0.57 3.31
N ASN A 286 25.14 1.85 2.93
CA ASN A 286 23.99 2.58 2.42
C ASN A 286 23.77 2.15 0.98
N ASP A 287 22.67 1.44 0.74
CA ASP A 287 22.28 0.97 -0.57
C ASP A 287 22.21 2.11 -1.60
N TYR A 288 21.69 3.29 -1.22
CA TYR A 288 21.71 4.48 -2.10
C TYR A 288 23.11 4.86 -2.59
N PHE A 289 24.14 4.79 -1.74
CA PHE A 289 25.52 5.10 -2.14
C PHE A 289 26.18 3.96 -2.95
N ASN A 290 25.56 2.78 -2.98
CA ASN A 290 25.97 1.65 -3.81
C ASN A 290 25.22 1.59 -5.15
N LEU A 291 24.13 2.36 -5.32
CA LEU A 291 23.44 2.50 -6.59
C LEU A 291 24.34 3.16 -7.66
N PRO A 292 24.10 2.88 -8.96
CA PRO A 292 24.82 3.55 -10.04
C PRO A 292 24.69 5.08 -9.92
N SER A 293 25.84 5.77 -9.94
CA SER A 293 25.84 7.24 -9.91
C SER A 293 25.13 7.80 -11.14
N GLY A 294 24.10 8.62 -10.91
CA GLY A 294 23.24 9.16 -11.97
C GLY A 294 22.28 8.12 -12.59
N GLY A 295 22.12 6.97 -11.95
CA GLY A 295 21.14 5.95 -12.34
C GLY A 295 19.71 6.34 -11.96
N VAL A 296 18.75 5.57 -12.49
CA VAL A 296 17.31 5.84 -12.33
C VAL A 296 16.91 5.76 -10.86
N ALA A 297 17.30 4.69 -10.16
CA ALA A 297 16.95 4.50 -8.76
C ALA A 297 17.44 5.67 -7.88
N GLN A 298 18.67 6.14 -8.11
CA GLN A 298 19.24 7.28 -7.40
C GLN A 298 18.48 8.58 -7.71
N ALA A 299 18.09 8.79 -8.97
CA ALA A 299 17.33 9.97 -9.39
C ALA A 299 15.94 10.02 -8.74
N LEU A 300 15.23 8.88 -8.68
CA LEU A 300 13.91 8.80 -8.05
C LEU A 300 13.98 8.95 -6.52
N ALA A 301 15.04 8.43 -5.90
CA ALA A 301 15.27 8.59 -4.46
C ALA A 301 15.66 10.04 -4.07
N THR A 302 16.13 10.86 -5.01
CA THR A 302 16.53 12.24 -4.73
C THR A 302 15.34 13.18 -4.97
N ASP A 303 14.32 13.13 -4.10
CA ASP A 303 13.12 13.99 -4.21
C ASP A 303 13.50 15.48 -4.06
N ASN A 304 13.32 16.27 -5.12
CA ASN A 304 13.36 17.74 -5.13
C ASN A 304 14.54 18.41 -4.38
N GLY A 305 15.67 17.71 -4.20
CA GLY A 305 16.82 18.20 -3.44
C GLY A 305 16.70 18.09 -1.91
N VAL A 306 15.63 17.51 -1.35
CA VAL A 306 15.42 17.35 0.10
C VAL A 306 16.55 16.55 0.75
N HIS A 307 16.90 15.41 0.14
CA HIS A 307 18.02 14.57 0.55
C HIS A 307 19.33 15.37 0.67
N ASP A 308 19.67 16.12 -0.39
CA ASP A 308 20.91 16.88 -0.46
C ASP A 308 20.96 17.95 0.62
N HIS A 309 19.83 18.64 0.85
CA HIS A 309 19.72 19.65 1.90
C HIS A 309 19.86 19.07 3.31
N PHE A 310 19.30 17.89 3.61
CA PHE A 310 19.54 17.23 4.89
C PHE A 310 21.01 16.79 5.09
N GLN A 311 21.76 16.59 4.01
CA GLN A 311 23.20 16.30 4.06
C GLN A 311 24.06 17.57 4.14
N SER A 312 23.62 18.68 3.56
CA SER A 312 24.39 19.93 3.48
C SER A 312 23.97 21.00 4.49
N PHE A 313 22.87 20.84 5.23
CA PHE A 313 22.29 21.87 6.08
C PHE A 313 23.31 22.59 6.97
N ALA A 314 24.12 21.84 7.71
CA ALA A 314 25.13 22.41 8.59
C ALA A 314 26.26 23.13 7.82
N PHE A 315 26.59 22.67 6.62
CA PHE A 315 27.56 23.32 5.74
C PHE A 315 27.05 24.69 5.29
N ASP A 316 25.77 24.77 4.90
CA ASP A 316 25.12 26.02 4.51
C ASP A 316 25.12 27.02 5.68
N LEU A 317 24.84 26.57 6.91
CA LEU A 317 24.95 27.39 8.11
C LEU A 317 26.36 27.94 8.37
N ASP A 318 27.42 27.14 8.16
CA ASP A 318 28.79 27.61 8.39
C ASP A 318 29.26 28.60 7.32
N LEU A 319 28.82 28.44 6.07
CA LEU A 319 29.09 29.42 5.01
C LEU A 319 28.53 30.80 5.37
N ASP A 320 27.37 30.84 6.01
CA ASP A 320 26.74 32.07 6.50
C ASP A 320 27.26 32.53 7.87
N GLY A 321 28.16 31.76 8.49
CA GLY A 321 28.76 32.06 9.80
C GLY A 321 27.82 31.80 10.98
N ASN A 322 26.79 30.98 10.77
CA ASN A 322 25.74 30.65 11.74
C ASN A 322 25.92 29.26 12.38
N LEU A 323 26.98 28.50 12.05
CA LEU A 323 27.21 27.19 12.66
C LEU A 323 27.44 27.33 14.18
N PRO A 324 26.61 26.70 15.04
CA PRO A 324 26.69 26.88 16.47
C PRO A 324 28.01 26.34 17.06
N VAL A 325 28.49 27.00 18.12
CA VAL A 325 29.57 26.49 18.95
C VAL A 325 28.96 25.58 20.02
N ILE A 326 28.89 24.29 19.71
CA ILE A 326 28.26 23.26 20.55
C ILE A 326 29.11 22.96 21.79
N ASP A 327 30.40 22.71 21.58
CA ASP A 327 31.40 22.50 22.62
C ASP A 327 32.75 22.98 22.08
N ALA A 328 33.52 23.68 22.92
CA ALA A 328 34.84 24.22 22.56
C ALA A 328 35.87 23.12 22.26
N GLY A 329 35.63 21.87 22.68
CA GLY A 329 36.48 20.71 22.38
C GLY A 329 36.23 20.06 21.02
N LEU A 330 35.13 20.39 20.33
CA LEU A 330 34.76 19.77 19.05
C LEU A 330 35.37 20.50 17.86
N SER A 331 35.82 19.72 16.87
CA SER A 331 36.21 20.23 15.55
C SER A 331 34.98 20.72 14.76
N SER A 332 35.19 21.54 13.73
CA SER A 332 34.08 21.94 12.83
C SER A 332 33.42 20.74 12.15
N LEU A 333 34.18 19.67 11.83
CA LEU A 333 33.62 18.47 11.22
C LEU A 333 32.67 17.73 12.16
N GLU A 334 33.06 17.60 13.43
CA GLU A 334 32.19 16.98 14.45
C GLU A 334 30.92 17.83 14.67
N ARG A 335 31.05 19.17 14.68
CA ARG A 335 29.90 20.08 14.78
C ARG A 335 28.96 19.97 13.58
N TYR A 336 29.47 19.82 12.36
CA TYR A 336 28.63 19.61 11.17
C TYR A 336 27.80 18.33 11.27
N ALA A 337 28.44 17.20 11.58
CA ALA A 337 27.76 15.92 11.68
C ALA A 337 26.63 15.98 12.72
N ILE A 338 26.95 16.58 13.87
CA ILE A 338 25.99 16.80 14.95
C ILE A 338 24.76 17.61 14.49
N VAL A 339 24.97 18.76 13.83
CA VAL A 339 23.87 19.64 13.43
C VAL A 339 22.99 18.97 12.38
N ASN A 340 23.58 18.27 11.40
CA ASN A 340 22.79 17.52 10.43
C ASN A 340 21.97 16.40 11.08
N ASP A 341 22.55 15.68 12.04
CA ASP A 341 21.85 14.60 12.76
C ASP A 341 20.71 15.13 13.63
N ALA A 342 20.92 16.30 14.26
CA ALA A 342 19.88 17.03 14.99
C ALA A 342 18.67 17.33 14.11
N GLU A 343 18.95 17.85 12.92
CA GLU A 343 17.91 18.33 12.01
C GLU A 343 17.08 17.20 11.43
N ARG A 344 17.73 16.09 11.04
CA ARG A 344 17.02 14.85 10.65
C ARG A 344 16.16 14.33 11.78
N ALA A 345 16.65 14.38 13.02
CA ALA A 345 15.90 13.93 14.18
C ALA A 345 14.69 14.84 14.49
N ASN A 346 14.81 16.15 14.28
CA ASN A 346 13.69 17.10 14.41
C ASN A 346 12.57 16.82 13.40
N ALA A 347 12.94 16.54 12.14
CA ALA A 347 12.00 16.14 11.10
C ALA A 347 11.24 14.85 11.46
N VAL A 348 11.95 13.82 11.94
CA VAL A 348 11.33 12.57 12.42
C VAL A 348 10.35 12.85 13.56
N MET A 349 10.74 13.61 14.57
CA MET A 349 9.85 13.92 15.71
C MET A 349 8.59 14.68 15.29
N ALA A 350 8.69 15.61 14.35
CA ALA A 350 7.52 16.31 13.82
C ALA A 350 6.55 15.35 13.11
N TYR A 351 7.08 14.35 12.40
CA TYR A 351 6.28 13.32 11.77
C TYR A 351 5.60 12.42 12.81
N LEU A 352 6.30 12.00 13.88
CA LEU A 352 5.70 11.25 14.98
C LEU A 352 4.61 12.05 15.70
N ALA A 353 4.83 13.35 15.93
CA ALA A 353 3.83 14.24 16.52
C ALA A 353 2.59 14.37 15.62
N ALA A 354 2.78 14.41 14.29
CA ALA A 354 1.69 14.42 13.32
C ALA A 354 0.87 13.12 13.38
N ILE A 355 1.51 11.95 13.52
CA ILE A 355 0.80 10.68 13.72
C ILE A 355 -0.02 10.71 15.02
N ARG A 356 0.55 11.18 16.13
CA ARG A 356 -0.16 11.31 17.43
C ARG A 356 -1.35 12.27 17.35
N TYR A 357 -1.21 13.35 16.59
CA TYR A 357 -2.31 14.26 16.30
C TYR A 357 -3.43 13.57 15.51
N THR A 358 -3.09 12.87 14.42
CA THR A 358 -4.06 12.11 13.62
C THR A 358 -4.77 11.04 14.45
N ASP A 359 -4.04 10.30 15.28
CA ASP A 359 -4.61 9.32 16.21
C ASP A 359 -5.63 9.97 17.17
N ALA A 360 -5.30 11.12 17.77
CA ALA A 360 -6.23 11.84 18.65
C ALA A 360 -7.50 12.28 17.91
N GLN A 361 -7.39 12.71 16.65
CA GLN A 361 -8.56 13.06 15.84
C GLN A 361 -9.43 11.83 15.51
N ILE A 362 -8.81 10.69 15.20
CA ILE A 362 -9.52 9.41 15.02
C ILE A 362 -10.21 8.99 16.32
N GLY A 363 -9.57 9.20 17.48
CA GLY A 363 -10.15 8.98 18.80
C GLY A 363 -11.43 9.78 19.02
N ARG A 364 -11.44 11.08 18.67
CA ARG A 364 -12.63 11.93 18.75
C ARG A 364 -13.79 11.40 17.90
N LEU A 365 -13.50 10.94 16.68
CA LEU A 365 -14.51 10.34 15.80
C LEU A 365 -15.07 9.05 16.40
N TYR A 366 -14.20 8.18 16.91
CA TYR A 366 -14.62 6.91 17.51
C TYR A 366 -15.42 7.12 18.79
N ASP A 367 -15.00 8.03 19.66
CA ASP A 367 -15.75 8.40 20.88
C ASP A 367 -17.17 8.88 20.52
N ALA A 368 -17.31 9.71 19.47
CA ALA A 368 -18.61 10.15 18.98
C ALA A 368 -19.45 9.00 18.41
N LEU A 369 -18.83 8.03 17.73
CA LEU A 369 -19.54 6.84 17.27
C LEU A 369 -20.03 5.97 18.43
N GLU A 370 -19.27 5.87 19.53
CA GLU A 370 -19.67 5.16 20.76
C GLU A 370 -20.89 5.79 21.44
N GLU A 371 -21.15 7.09 21.23
CA GLU A 371 -22.36 7.77 21.70
C GLU A 371 -23.64 7.32 20.96
N HIS A 372 -23.50 6.62 19.82
CA HIS A 372 -24.59 6.06 19.00
C HIS A 372 -24.49 4.53 18.89
N PRO A 373 -24.84 3.75 19.92
CA PRO A 373 -24.64 2.30 19.95
C PRO A 373 -25.27 1.53 18.77
N GLU A 374 -26.39 2.01 18.23
CA GLU A 374 -27.04 1.46 17.05
C GLU A 374 -26.26 1.68 15.75
N LEU A 375 -25.47 2.75 15.68
CA LEU A 375 -24.54 2.97 14.56
C LEU A 375 -23.29 2.13 14.78
N LEU A 376 -22.70 2.15 15.98
CA LEU A 376 -21.49 1.41 16.32
C LEU A 376 -21.64 -0.09 15.98
N SER A 377 -22.72 -0.71 16.47
CA SER A 377 -23.02 -2.14 16.27
C SER A 377 -23.41 -2.56 14.85
N ASN A 378 -23.40 -1.62 13.89
CA ASN A 378 -23.65 -1.88 12.47
C ASN A 378 -22.60 -1.20 11.58
N THR A 379 -21.40 -0.91 12.08
CA THR A 379 -20.37 -0.17 11.31
C THR A 379 -19.12 -1.00 11.08
N ILE A 380 -18.59 -0.94 9.85
CA ILE A 380 -17.24 -1.37 9.51
C ILE A 380 -16.36 -0.13 9.45
N ILE A 381 -15.20 -0.16 10.11
CA ILE A 381 -14.18 0.88 10.02
C ILE A 381 -12.97 0.33 9.27
N VAL A 382 -12.52 1.06 8.25
CA VAL A 382 -11.25 0.79 7.57
C VAL A 382 -10.31 1.97 7.80
N ILE A 383 -9.09 1.67 8.23
CA ILE A 383 -8.01 2.66 8.43
C ILE A 383 -6.83 2.25 7.56
N LEU A 384 -6.31 3.17 6.75
CA LEU A 384 -5.12 2.93 5.95
C LEU A 384 -4.28 4.20 5.73
N GLY A 385 -2.97 4.01 5.54
CA GLY A 385 -2.13 4.98 4.82
C GLY A 385 -2.32 4.83 3.30
N ASP A 386 -2.26 5.90 2.51
CA ASP A 386 -2.40 5.77 1.04
C ASP A 386 -1.14 5.27 0.34
N HIS A 387 0.01 5.39 0.97
CA HIS A 387 1.27 4.72 0.64
C HIS A 387 2.23 4.90 1.83
N GLY A 388 3.43 4.34 1.75
CA GLY A 388 4.46 4.47 2.78
C GLY A 388 5.14 5.84 2.79
N TYR A 389 6.18 6.00 3.60
CA TYR A 389 6.94 7.25 3.72
C TYR A 389 8.32 7.00 4.36
N SER A 390 9.35 7.59 3.77
CA SER A 390 10.74 7.51 4.23
C SER A 390 11.16 8.77 5.00
N LEU A 391 11.94 8.57 6.06
CA LEU A 391 12.44 9.60 6.97
C LEU A 391 13.97 9.48 7.15
N GLY A 392 14.67 9.17 6.06
CA GLY A 392 16.12 9.05 5.99
C GLY A 392 16.63 7.62 5.78
N GLU A 393 15.76 6.59 5.79
CA GLU A 393 16.12 5.24 5.36
C GLU A 393 16.71 5.30 3.93
N LYS A 394 17.86 4.64 3.70
CA LYS A 394 18.65 4.76 2.46
C LYS A 394 18.97 6.20 2.05
N ALA A 395 19.03 7.14 3.00
CA ALA A 395 19.10 8.57 2.73
C ALA A 395 17.92 9.14 1.91
N HIS A 396 16.85 8.37 1.66
CA HIS A 396 15.64 8.89 1.03
C HIS A 396 14.72 9.54 2.06
N TRP A 397 14.08 10.62 1.63
CA TRP A 397 13.12 11.38 2.41
C TRP A 397 11.85 11.52 1.58
N ARG A 398 10.71 11.42 2.25
CA ARG A 398 9.37 11.49 1.70
C ARG A 398 8.92 10.23 0.99
N LYS A 399 8.74 10.30 -0.33
CA LYS A 399 8.11 9.27 -1.14
C LYS A 399 8.65 9.31 -2.56
N GLY A 400 8.32 8.30 -3.36
CA GLY A 400 8.72 8.23 -4.77
C GLY A 400 9.87 7.26 -5.03
N ALA A 401 10.30 6.50 -4.03
CA ALA A 401 11.04 5.27 -4.21
C ALA A 401 10.07 4.08 -4.26
N MET A 402 10.47 2.98 -4.90
CA MET A 402 9.70 1.72 -4.90
C MET A 402 10.17 0.75 -3.82
N TRP A 403 10.85 1.25 -2.80
CA TRP A 403 11.32 0.46 -1.66
C TRP A 403 10.17 0.09 -0.71
N GLU A 404 10.43 -0.86 0.19
CA GLU A 404 9.44 -1.33 1.17
C GLU A 404 8.86 -0.14 1.97
N THR A 405 9.69 0.83 2.37
CA THR A 405 9.30 2.01 3.17
C THR A 405 8.27 2.92 2.51
N ASP A 406 8.26 2.99 1.18
CA ASP A 406 7.41 3.89 0.40
C ASP A 406 6.16 3.20 -0.15
N THR A 407 6.19 1.88 -0.27
CA THR A 407 5.10 1.09 -0.85
C THR A 407 4.25 0.38 0.19
N ARG A 408 4.83 0.00 1.35
CA ARG A 408 4.11 -0.60 2.48
C ARG A 408 3.44 0.48 3.31
N ALA A 409 2.18 0.27 3.68
CA ALA A 409 1.41 1.16 4.54
C ALA A 409 0.50 0.36 5.49
N PRO A 410 0.09 0.94 6.62
CA PRO A 410 -0.80 0.28 7.56
C PRO A 410 -2.17 0.06 6.92
N LEU A 411 -2.79 -1.08 7.20
CA LEU A 411 -4.18 -1.39 6.86
C LEU A 411 -4.83 -2.12 8.03
N ILE A 412 -5.95 -1.59 8.50
CA ILE A 412 -6.78 -2.16 9.56
C ILE A 412 -8.21 -2.22 9.05
N ILE A 413 -8.85 -3.38 9.17
CA ILE A 413 -10.27 -3.57 8.88
C ILE A 413 -10.94 -4.05 10.15
N SER A 414 -11.82 -3.23 10.72
CA SER A 414 -12.54 -3.49 11.97
C SER A 414 -14.02 -3.64 11.70
N ASP A 415 -14.54 -4.84 11.93
CA ASP A 415 -15.96 -5.14 11.83
C ASP A 415 -16.59 -5.01 13.22
N LEU A 416 -17.31 -3.91 13.47
CA LEU A 416 -17.91 -3.62 14.78
C LEU A 416 -19.32 -4.21 14.93
N ARG A 417 -19.78 -5.01 13.96
CA ARG A 417 -21.09 -5.66 14.00
C ARG A 417 -21.21 -6.62 15.18
N GLU A 418 -22.45 -6.90 15.61
CA GLU A 418 -22.72 -7.86 16.70
C GLU A 418 -22.20 -9.28 16.41
N ASP A 419 -22.11 -9.68 15.14
CA ASP A 419 -21.54 -10.95 14.67
C ASP A 419 -20.39 -10.64 13.70
N PRO A 420 -19.21 -10.23 14.23
CA PRO A 420 -18.14 -9.71 13.41
C PRO A 420 -17.40 -10.85 12.70
N VAL A 421 -16.96 -10.57 11.46
CA VAL A 421 -16.08 -11.49 10.72
C VAL A 421 -14.68 -11.50 11.34
N THR A 422 -14.28 -10.40 12.00
CA THR A 422 -12.96 -10.20 12.60
C THR A 422 -12.98 -10.25 14.13
N GLY A 423 -11.82 -10.49 14.75
CA GLY A 423 -11.68 -10.32 16.20
C GLY A 423 -10.23 -10.10 16.64
N GLY A 424 -9.81 -8.85 16.80
CA GLY A 424 -8.52 -8.45 17.40
C GLY A 424 -7.32 -9.29 16.96
N THR A 425 -7.16 -9.53 15.66
CA THR A 425 -6.06 -10.34 15.11
C THR A 425 -5.11 -9.51 14.25
N TYR A 426 -4.00 -10.13 13.84
CA TYR A 426 -3.10 -9.57 12.84
C TYR A 426 -2.64 -10.65 11.87
N THR A 427 -2.26 -10.25 10.66
CA THR A 427 -1.72 -11.15 9.64
C THR A 427 -0.49 -10.58 8.95
N TYR A 428 0.46 -11.47 8.65
CA TYR A 428 1.66 -11.19 7.84
C TYR A 428 1.48 -11.59 6.36
N ARG A 429 0.26 -11.97 5.96
CA ARG A 429 -0.02 -12.25 4.54
C ARG A 429 0.16 -10.98 3.72
N LEU A 430 0.82 -11.13 2.58
CA LEU A 430 1.11 -10.06 1.64
C LEU A 430 -0.17 -9.67 0.89
N VAL A 431 -0.67 -8.45 1.09
CA VAL A 431 -1.91 -7.96 0.47
C VAL A 431 -1.69 -6.66 -0.30
N SER A 432 -2.48 -6.42 -1.33
CA SER A 432 -2.45 -5.18 -2.12
C SER A 432 -3.63 -4.30 -1.77
N PHE A 433 -3.49 -3.00 -1.95
CA PHE A 433 -4.61 -2.07 -1.87
C PHE A 433 -5.72 -2.36 -2.89
N LEU A 434 -5.41 -3.02 -4.01
CA LEU A 434 -6.43 -3.51 -4.95
C LEU A 434 -7.40 -4.52 -4.32
N ASP A 435 -6.98 -5.20 -3.25
CA ASP A 435 -7.79 -6.21 -2.54
C ASP A 435 -8.88 -5.55 -1.66
N ILE A 436 -8.76 -4.25 -1.37
CA ILE A 436 -9.67 -3.54 -0.46
C ILE A 436 -11.05 -3.34 -1.10
N PHE A 437 -11.14 -2.88 -2.36
CA PHE A 437 -12.42 -2.67 -3.04
C PHE A 437 -13.31 -3.93 -3.01
N PRO A 438 -12.88 -5.11 -3.51
CA PRO A 438 -13.71 -6.30 -3.46
C PRO A 438 -14.04 -6.74 -2.02
N THR A 439 -13.14 -6.51 -1.06
CA THR A 439 -13.39 -6.80 0.37
C THR A 439 -14.58 -5.98 0.91
N ILE A 440 -14.62 -4.68 0.64
CA ILE A 440 -15.70 -3.81 1.11
C ILE A 440 -17.04 -4.22 0.48
N LEU A 441 -17.05 -4.58 -0.81
CA LEU A 441 -18.26 -5.04 -1.48
C LEU A 441 -18.77 -6.34 -0.86
N GLU A 442 -17.89 -7.32 -0.60
CA GLU A 442 -18.28 -8.58 0.02
C GLU A 442 -18.84 -8.39 1.43
N LEU A 443 -18.18 -7.59 2.27
CA LEU A 443 -18.66 -7.28 3.62
C LEU A 443 -20.01 -6.52 3.61
N ALA A 444 -20.26 -5.71 2.59
CA ALA A 444 -21.50 -4.98 2.37
C ALA A 444 -22.60 -5.79 1.68
N GLY A 445 -22.29 -7.00 1.19
CA GLY A 445 -23.22 -7.82 0.40
C GLY A 445 -23.57 -7.21 -0.95
N VAL A 446 -22.65 -6.49 -1.58
CA VAL A 446 -22.81 -5.82 -2.88
C VAL A 446 -22.06 -6.62 -3.96
N GLU A 447 -22.70 -6.84 -5.11
CA GLU A 447 -22.07 -7.55 -6.23
C GLU A 447 -20.92 -6.74 -6.84
N GLU A 448 -19.84 -7.43 -7.23
CA GLU A 448 -18.73 -6.81 -7.94
C GLU A 448 -19.18 -6.26 -9.30
N PRO A 449 -18.65 -5.09 -9.74
CA PRO A 449 -18.87 -4.63 -11.10
C PRO A 449 -18.24 -5.57 -12.13
N LEU A 450 -18.86 -5.65 -13.30
CA LEU A 450 -18.38 -6.42 -14.45
C LEU A 450 -18.17 -5.47 -15.63
N PHE A 451 -17.27 -5.85 -16.53
CA PHE A 451 -17.22 -5.27 -17.88
C PHE A 451 -18.48 -5.67 -18.68
N GLU A 452 -18.75 -4.96 -19.77
CA GLU A 452 -19.92 -5.22 -20.63
C GLU A 452 -19.96 -6.65 -21.20
N ASP A 453 -18.80 -7.28 -21.35
CA ASP A 453 -18.65 -8.66 -21.83
C ASP A 453 -18.84 -9.72 -20.72
N GLY A 454 -19.10 -9.28 -19.48
CA GLY A 454 -19.29 -10.14 -18.32
C GLY A 454 -18.00 -10.55 -17.60
N ASN A 455 -16.83 -10.09 -18.07
CA ASN A 455 -15.57 -10.31 -17.36
C ASN A 455 -15.52 -9.50 -16.07
N ARG A 456 -14.80 -10.02 -15.08
CA ARG A 456 -14.57 -9.36 -13.80
C ARG A 456 -13.85 -8.03 -14.01
N TYR A 457 -14.35 -6.98 -13.35
CA TYR A 457 -13.73 -5.65 -13.42
C TYR A 457 -12.60 -5.48 -12.39
N LEU A 458 -12.74 -5.94 -11.15
CA LEU A 458 -11.75 -5.66 -10.09
C LEU A 458 -10.49 -6.53 -10.24
N ASP A 459 -9.31 -5.91 -10.06
CA ASP A 459 -8.00 -6.57 -10.25
C ASP A 459 -7.46 -7.23 -8.95
N GLY A 460 -7.97 -6.82 -7.77
CA GLY A 460 -7.64 -7.44 -6.48
C GLY A 460 -8.58 -8.56 -6.08
N HIS A 461 -8.38 -9.20 -4.93
CA HIS A 461 -9.25 -10.26 -4.39
C HIS A 461 -9.73 -9.89 -2.99
N SER A 462 -10.93 -10.30 -2.63
CA SER A 462 -11.45 -10.04 -1.29
C SER A 462 -10.56 -10.66 -0.21
N LEU A 463 -10.33 -9.88 0.85
CA LEU A 463 -9.58 -10.23 2.05
C LEU A 463 -10.47 -10.90 3.10
N VAL A 464 -11.78 -11.07 2.87
CA VAL A 464 -12.69 -11.75 3.82
C VAL A 464 -12.15 -13.10 4.31
N PRO A 465 -11.53 -13.97 3.48
CA PRO A 465 -10.91 -15.20 3.98
C PRO A 465 -9.81 -14.97 5.04
N LEU A 466 -9.09 -13.85 4.97
CA LEU A 466 -8.08 -13.45 5.95
C LEU A 466 -8.67 -12.75 7.18
N LEU A 467 -9.88 -12.20 7.06
CA LEU A 467 -10.65 -11.70 8.20
C LEU A 467 -11.22 -12.86 9.03
N GLU A 468 -11.69 -13.93 8.36
CA GLU A 468 -12.21 -15.14 8.98
C GLU A 468 -11.12 -16.04 9.60
N ASP A 469 -9.96 -16.15 8.96
CA ASP A 469 -8.80 -16.89 9.44
C ASP A 469 -7.51 -16.16 9.04
N GLU A 470 -6.85 -15.55 10.02
CA GLU A 470 -5.64 -14.75 9.80
C GLU A 470 -4.46 -15.56 9.25
N LYS A 471 -4.55 -16.90 9.33
CA LYS A 471 -3.56 -17.87 8.84
C LYS A 471 -3.94 -18.49 7.50
N ALA A 472 -5.08 -18.14 6.91
CA ALA A 472 -5.54 -18.70 5.65
C ALA A 472 -4.43 -18.65 4.59
N THR A 473 -4.45 -19.64 3.69
CA THR A 473 -3.47 -19.71 2.60
C THR A 473 -3.72 -18.55 1.66
N TRP A 474 -2.73 -17.69 1.52
CA TRP A 474 -2.79 -16.50 0.68
C TRP A 474 -1.45 -16.29 0.01
N TYR A 475 -1.45 -16.38 -1.32
CA TYR A 475 -0.25 -16.14 -2.13
C TYR A 475 -0.63 -15.29 -3.34
N ARG A 476 -0.27 -14.00 -3.28
CA ARG A 476 -0.47 -13.04 -4.35
C ARG A 476 0.70 -12.07 -4.35
N PRO A 477 1.53 -12.02 -5.40
CA PRO A 477 2.51 -10.97 -5.54
C PRO A 477 1.83 -9.61 -5.66
N VAL A 478 2.39 -8.59 -5.05
CA VAL A 478 1.96 -7.21 -5.22
C VAL A 478 2.87 -6.52 -6.22
N ILE A 479 2.26 -5.75 -7.12
CA ILE A 479 2.98 -4.97 -8.12
C ILE A 479 2.77 -3.51 -7.76
N SER A 480 3.86 -2.77 -7.69
CA SER A 480 3.83 -1.31 -7.60
C SER A 480 4.45 -0.72 -8.86
N SER A 481 3.97 0.43 -9.26
CA SER A 481 4.48 1.13 -10.43
C SER A 481 4.65 2.61 -10.17
N TYR A 482 5.65 3.19 -10.81
CA TYR A 482 5.97 4.59 -10.63
C TYR A 482 6.61 5.15 -11.90
N ARG A 483 6.39 6.43 -12.16
CA ARG A 483 7.11 7.19 -13.17
C ARG A 483 7.43 8.54 -12.56
N ASN A 484 8.62 9.05 -12.81
CA ASN A 484 8.93 10.42 -12.42
C ASN A 484 7.98 11.40 -13.13
N SER A 485 7.96 12.65 -12.68
CA SER A 485 7.19 13.74 -13.31
C SER A 485 7.27 13.65 -14.84
N PRO A 486 6.18 13.90 -15.61
CA PRO A 486 6.13 13.73 -17.06
C PRO A 486 7.06 14.66 -17.89
N ASP A 487 8.10 15.22 -17.26
CA ASP A 487 9.23 15.91 -17.87
C ASP A 487 10.27 14.92 -18.40
N THR A 488 10.33 14.78 -19.73
CA THR A 488 11.24 13.86 -20.43
C THR A 488 12.73 14.10 -20.18
N THR A 489 13.10 15.24 -19.57
CA THR A 489 14.50 15.58 -19.27
C THR A 489 14.98 15.05 -17.93
N GLN A 490 14.07 14.69 -17.02
CA GLN A 490 14.40 14.10 -15.73
C GLN A 490 14.47 12.58 -15.87
N GLU A 491 15.47 11.96 -15.25
CA GLU A 491 15.64 10.51 -15.34
C GLU A 491 14.43 9.77 -14.72
N GLY A 492 14.01 8.67 -15.35
CA GLY A 492 12.83 7.90 -14.94
C GLY A 492 11.47 8.47 -15.38
N SER A 493 11.43 9.51 -16.20
CA SER A 493 10.19 10.15 -16.68
C SER A 493 9.62 9.56 -17.97
N CYS A 494 10.41 8.84 -18.76
CA CYS A 494 9.97 8.32 -20.06
C CYS A 494 9.22 7.00 -19.95
N PHE A 495 9.72 6.10 -19.11
CA PHE A 495 9.22 4.73 -18.98
C PHE A 495 8.66 4.50 -17.58
N VAL A 496 7.68 3.62 -17.49
CA VAL A 496 7.13 3.20 -16.20
C VAL A 496 8.09 2.23 -15.55
N GLN A 497 8.37 2.48 -14.29
CA GLN A 497 9.22 1.68 -13.42
C GLN A 497 8.32 0.75 -12.61
N TYR A 498 8.79 -0.46 -12.31
CA TYR A 498 7.97 -1.46 -11.64
C TYR A 498 8.69 -2.16 -10.51
N SER A 499 7.94 -2.59 -9.51
CA SER A 499 8.38 -3.55 -8.52
C SER A 499 7.42 -4.72 -8.37
N VAL A 500 7.95 -5.86 -7.96
CA VAL A 500 7.21 -7.07 -7.60
C VAL A 500 7.61 -7.48 -6.21
N ARG A 501 6.63 -7.47 -5.31
CA ARG A 501 6.76 -7.97 -3.96
C ARG A 501 6.09 -9.33 -3.85
N THR A 502 6.83 -10.33 -3.40
CA THR A 502 6.34 -11.66 -2.98
C THR A 502 6.53 -11.81 -1.48
N PRO A 503 6.08 -12.87 -0.80
CA PRO A 503 6.41 -13.06 0.62
C PRO A 503 7.91 -13.01 0.90
N ASP A 504 8.74 -13.65 0.07
CA ASP A 504 10.19 -13.77 0.33
C ASP A 504 11.04 -12.65 -0.29
N TYR A 505 10.70 -12.17 -1.48
CA TYR A 505 11.54 -11.27 -2.26
C TYR A 505 10.83 -9.98 -2.65
N HIS A 506 11.61 -8.92 -2.75
CA HIS A 506 11.24 -7.68 -3.45
C HIS A 506 12.20 -7.48 -4.62
N TYR A 507 11.63 -7.36 -5.82
CA TYR A 507 12.37 -7.10 -7.03
C TYR A 507 11.92 -5.79 -7.64
N ILE A 508 12.86 -4.92 -7.97
CA ILE A 508 12.59 -3.61 -8.55
C ILE A 508 13.34 -3.50 -9.87
N ARG A 509 12.65 -3.04 -10.90
CA ARG A 509 13.20 -2.86 -12.24
C ARG A 509 12.97 -1.45 -12.71
N TYR A 510 14.06 -0.84 -13.17
CA TYR A 510 14.06 0.47 -13.76
C TYR A 510 14.50 0.45 -15.22
N GLN A 511 14.01 1.42 -15.98
CA GLN A 511 14.40 1.70 -17.34
C GLN A 511 14.71 3.19 -17.49
N SER A 512 15.94 3.50 -17.89
CA SER A 512 16.37 4.88 -18.07
C SER A 512 15.72 5.53 -19.30
N ASN A 513 15.65 6.86 -19.34
CA ASN A 513 15.18 7.60 -20.52
C ASN A 513 16.00 7.30 -21.77
N GLY A 514 17.32 7.16 -21.61
CA GLY A 514 18.28 6.95 -22.70
C GLY A 514 19.43 7.96 -22.63
N ALA A 515 20.59 7.59 -23.18
CA ALA A 515 21.84 8.34 -23.02
C ALA A 515 21.85 9.77 -23.61
N ASP A 516 20.84 10.15 -24.40
CA ASP A 516 20.71 11.46 -25.05
C ASP A 516 19.77 12.43 -24.30
N GLY A 517 19.18 12.01 -23.17
CA GLY A 517 18.24 12.83 -22.40
C GLY A 517 16.85 12.97 -23.05
N PHE A 518 16.55 12.12 -24.04
CA PHE A 518 15.24 12.01 -24.67
C PHE A 518 14.73 10.57 -24.52
N CYS A 519 13.42 10.38 -24.59
CA CYS A 519 12.81 9.05 -24.52
C CYS A 519 13.27 8.20 -25.71
N ASN A 520 14.18 7.26 -25.46
CA ASN A 520 14.80 6.43 -26.48
C ASN A 520 15.00 5.01 -25.97
N GLU A 521 14.02 4.16 -26.28
CA GLU A 521 14.00 2.76 -25.82
C GLU A 521 15.25 1.98 -26.25
N LEU A 522 15.75 2.20 -27.47
CA LEU A 522 16.94 1.49 -27.99
C LEU A 522 18.23 1.85 -27.26
N ASN A 523 18.29 3.05 -26.67
CA ASN A 523 19.45 3.55 -25.93
C ASN A 523 19.19 3.61 -24.41
N SER A 524 18.06 3.04 -23.96
CA SER A 524 17.75 2.91 -22.54
C SER A 524 18.58 1.77 -21.92
N ASN A 525 19.00 1.98 -20.68
CA ASN A 525 19.61 0.96 -19.85
C ASN A 525 18.58 0.47 -18.82
N ARG A 526 18.71 -0.81 -18.45
CA ARG A 526 17.92 -1.43 -17.39
C ARG A 526 18.75 -1.48 -16.13
N GLU A 527 18.18 -1.01 -15.03
CA GLU A 527 18.73 -1.12 -13.67
C GLU A 527 17.80 -2.01 -12.85
N GLU A 528 18.37 -2.80 -11.95
CA GLU A 528 17.63 -3.80 -11.19
C GLU A 528 18.10 -3.83 -9.73
N GLU A 529 17.15 -4.05 -8.83
CA GLU A 529 17.38 -4.30 -7.41
C GLU A 529 16.64 -5.58 -7.00
N LEU A 530 17.28 -6.42 -6.19
CA LEU A 530 16.67 -7.66 -5.66
C LEU A 530 17.00 -7.78 -4.17
N TYR A 531 15.97 -7.85 -3.33
CA TYR A 531 16.10 -8.00 -1.88
C TYR A 531 15.46 -9.30 -1.43
N HIS A 532 16.14 -10.01 -0.51
CA HIS A 532 15.59 -11.19 0.15
C HIS A 532 15.14 -10.80 1.55
N LEU A 533 13.84 -10.58 1.70
CA LEU A 533 13.22 -10.08 2.91
C LEU A 533 12.88 -11.22 3.87
N GLY A 534 12.53 -12.40 3.33
CA GLY A 534 11.99 -13.52 4.11
C GLY A 534 10.47 -13.39 4.31
N GLU A 535 9.80 -14.51 4.58
CA GLU A 535 8.33 -14.57 4.68
C GLU A 535 7.76 -13.59 5.71
N PHE A 536 8.54 -13.19 6.71
CA PHE A 536 8.17 -12.26 7.79
C PHE A 536 9.09 -11.03 7.86
N ASN A 537 9.76 -10.67 6.77
CA ASN A 537 10.75 -9.57 6.70
C ASN A 537 11.94 -9.76 7.66
N GLU A 538 12.29 -10.99 8.02
CA GLU A 538 13.30 -11.30 9.04
C GLU A 538 14.75 -11.31 8.54
N ILE A 539 14.99 -11.23 7.23
CA ILE A 539 16.32 -11.41 6.62
C ILE A 539 16.98 -10.08 6.28
N ASP A 540 16.30 -9.22 5.53
CA ASP A 540 16.80 -7.90 5.13
C ASP A 540 15.69 -6.83 5.22
N PRO A 541 15.04 -6.64 6.39
CA PRO A 541 13.81 -5.83 6.54
C PRO A 541 13.86 -4.41 5.98
N TYR A 542 15.06 -3.87 5.78
CA TYR A 542 15.31 -2.51 5.31
C TYR A 542 15.91 -2.46 3.90
N GLU A 543 16.06 -3.61 3.24
CA GLU A 543 16.57 -3.71 1.87
C GLU A 543 18.01 -3.20 1.73
N TRP A 544 18.90 -3.52 2.67
CA TRP A 544 20.29 -3.07 2.65
C TRP A 544 21.17 -3.84 1.67
N ASN A 545 20.75 -5.04 1.28
CA ASN A 545 21.60 -5.99 0.57
C ASN A 545 21.03 -6.30 -0.82
N ASN A 546 21.34 -5.46 -1.81
CA ASN A 546 20.98 -5.72 -3.19
C ASN A 546 21.70 -6.98 -3.74
N LEU A 547 20.91 -7.97 -4.14
CA LEU A 547 21.34 -9.31 -4.55
C LEU A 547 21.49 -9.49 -6.06
N THR A 548 21.23 -8.51 -6.92
CA THR A 548 21.20 -8.71 -8.39
C THR A 548 22.50 -9.31 -8.97
N GLY A 549 23.65 -9.06 -8.34
CA GLY A 549 24.95 -9.64 -8.72
C GLY A 549 25.32 -10.96 -8.04
N SER A 550 24.47 -11.50 -7.16
CA SER A 550 24.76 -12.70 -6.37
C SER A 550 24.46 -14.02 -7.09
N GLU A 551 25.06 -15.12 -6.63
CA GLU A 551 24.80 -16.45 -7.18
C GLU A 551 23.32 -16.85 -6.98
N GLY A 552 22.62 -17.19 -8.07
CA GLY A 552 21.21 -17.59 -8.05
C GLY A 552 20.20 -16.45 -8.29
N ALA A 553 20.62 -15.18 -8.17
CA ALA A 553 19.74 -14.03 -8.37
C ALA A 553 19.06 -14.01 -9.75
N ALA A 554 19.80 -14.35 -10.81
CA ALA A 554 19.26 -14.36 -12.17
C ALA A 554 18.06 -15.32 -12.34
N ALA A 555 18.02 -16.44 -11.62
CA ALA A 555 16.90 -17.38 -11.69
C ALA A 555 15.66 -16.84 -10.94
N ILE A 556 15.89 -16.15 -9.82
CA ILE A 556 14.83 -15.50 -9.04
C ILE A 556 14.25 -14.32 -9.83
N ILE A 557 15.11 -13.46 -10.39
CA ILE A 557 14.71 -12.32 -11.24
C ILE A 557 13.88 -12.80 -12.42
N ALA A 558 14.31 -13.86 -13.13
CA ALA A 558 13.54 -14.40 -14.25
C ALA A 558 12.12 -14.85 -13.84
N ILE A 559 11.94 -15.34 -12.61
CA ILE A 559 10.61 -15.70 -12.07
C ILE A 559 9.80 -14.45 -11.71
N LEU A 560 10.44 -13.45 -11.11
CA LEU A 560 9.74 -12.24 -10.66
C LEU A 560 9.36 -11.33 -11.84
N ASP A 561 10.18 -11.31 -12.89
CA ASP A 561 9.92 -10.57 -14.14
C ASP A 561 8.67 -11.09 -14.86
N ASP A 562 8.28 -12.36 -14.67
CA ASP A 562 7.04 -12.91 -15.23
C ASP A 562 5.76 -12.25 -14.69
N TYR A 563 5.84 -11.60 -13.52
CA TYR A 563 4.72 -10.85 -12.95
C TYR A 563 4.62 -9.42 -13.50
N LEU A 564 5.58 -8.94 -14.30
CA LEU A 564 5.64 -7.56 -14.76
C LEU A 564 4.91 -7.32 -16.09
N PRO A 565 4.32 -6.13 -16.31
CA PRO A 565 3.49 -5.72 -17.47
C PRO A 565 3.87 -6.21 -18.87
N ASP A 566 5.15 -6.29 -19.13
CA ASP A 566 5.77 -6.60 -20.40
C ASP A 566 6.07 -8.09 -20.60
N SER A 567 5.86 -8.92 -19.57
CA SER A 567 5.94 -10.37 -19.71
C SER A 567 4.75 -10.92 -20.52
N SER A 568 5.00 -11.95 -21.32
CA SER A 568 3.92 -12.76 -21.94
C SER A 568 3.04 -13.45 -20.91
N MET A 569 3.50 -13.54 -19.66
CA MET A 569 2.75 -14.08 -18.52
C MET A 569 1.99 -13.00 -17.76
N TYR A 570 2.16 -11.72 -18.12
CA TYR A 570 1.36 -10.60 -17.62
C TYR A 570 -0.03 -10.60 -18.24
N ASN A 571 -0.79 -11.61 -17.85
CA ASN A 571 -2.21 -11.44 -17.68
C ASN A 571 -2.35 -11.19 -16.19
N GLN A 572 -2.68 -9.97 -15.78
CA GLN A 572 -3.15 -9.75 -14.41
C GLN A 572 -4.26 -10.74 -14.14
N LEU A 573 -3.96 -11.84 -13.44
CA LEU A 573 -4.87 -12.77 -12.77
C LEU A 573 -6.32 -12.72 -13.28
N ILE A 574 -6.51 -12.91 -14.59
CA ILE A 574 -7.83 -12.89 -15.22
C ILE A 574 -8.48 -14.16 -14.71
N THR A 575 -9.39 -13.95 -13.77
CA THR A 575 -10.33 -14.92 -13.22
C THR A 575 -10.81 -15.90 -14.30
N TYR A 576 -10.37 -17.15 -14.23
CA TYR A 576 -11.15 -18.27 -14.78
C TYR A 576 -10.77 -19.57 -14.06
N ASN A 577 -11.57 -19.89 -13.02
CA ASN A 577 -11.90 -21.24 -12.56
C ASN A 577 -10.72 -22.18 -12.23
N VAL A 578 -11.03 -23.29 -11.57
CA VAL A 578 -10.09 -24.42 -11.50
C VAL A 578 -9.67 -24.79 -12.92
N ILE A 579 -8.46 -24.40 -13.34
CA ILE A 579 -7.88 -24.79 -14.63
C ILE A 579 -6.43 -25.20 -14.38
N SER A 580 -6.22 -26.51 -14.46
CA SER A 580 -4.95 -27.13 -14.82
C SER A 580 -4.15 -26.26 -15.78
N SER A 581 -2.90 -25.92 -15.43
CA SER A 581 -1.99 -25.10 -16.25
C SER A 581 -2.00 -25.53 -17.71
N GLY A 582 -2.58 -24.69 -18.57
CA GLY A 582 -2.64 -24.90 -19.99
C GLY A 582 -2.42 -23.62 -20.75
N ILE A 583 -1.19 -23.46 -21.24
CA ILE A 583 -0.81 -22.37 -22.14
C ILE A 583 -1.35 -22.73 -23.53
N THR A 584 -2.24 -21.92 -24.08
CA THR A 584 -2.51 -21.90 -25.52
C THR A 584 -2.01 -20.58 -26.10
N ALA A 585 -0.76 -20.57 -26.52
CA ALA A 585 -0.27 -19.68 -27.57
C ALA A 585 0.33 -20.58 -28.66
N ASN A 586 -0.07 -20.29 -29.90
CA ASN A 586 0.19 -21.09 -31.10
C ASN A 586 1.60 -21.75 -31.14
N ASP A 587 1.61 -23.06 -31.39
CA ASP A 587 2.75 -23.93 -31.75
C ASP A 587 3.90 -24.10 -30.75
N ALA A 588 3.76 -23.72 -29.47
CA ALA A 588 4.72 -24.06 -28.42
C ALA A 588 4.33 -25.35 -27.66
N PRO A 589 5.23 -26.31 -27.44
CA PRO A 589 4.94 -27.52 -26.67
C PRO A 589 4.65 -27.21 -25.19
N SER A 590 3.49 -27.67 -24.70
CA SER A 590 3.01 -27.44 -23.32
C SER A 590 3.07 -28.69 -22.44
N ILE A 591 3.33 -28.49 -21.14
CA ILE A 591 3.21 -29.52 -20.10
C ILE A 591 2.03 -29.16 -19.17
N PHE A 592 1.14 -30.12 -18.95
CA PHE A 592 0.00 -30.01 -18.05
C PHE A 592 0.12 -31.07 -16.95
N LEU A 593 -0.13 -30.66 -15.70
CA LEU A 593 -0.23 -31.56 -14.55
C LEU A 593 -1.68 -31.55 -14.03
N TYR A 594 -2.29 -32.73 -14.00
CA TYR A 594 -3.63 -32.90 -13.44
C TYR A 594 -3.56 -33.71 -12.15
N PRO A 595 -4.18 -33.28 -11.04
CA PRO A 595 -4.27 -34.11 -9.85
C PRO A 595 -5.05 -35.40 -10.17
N ASN A 596 -4.55 -36.54 -9.68
CA ASN A 596 -5.28 -37.82 -9.68
C ASN A 596 -5.83 -38.08 -8.27
N PRO A 597 -7.10 -37.70 -8.00
CA PRO A 597 -7.67 -37.75 -6.66
C PRO A 597 -7.84 -39.18 -6.11
N ALA A 598 -7.60 -40.22 -6.92
CA ALA A 598 -7.70 -41.61 -6.48
C ALA A 598 -6.38 -42.23 -6.00
N LYS A 599 -5.21 -41.56 -6.18
CA LYS A 599 -3.90 -42.25 -6.08
C LYS A 599 -2.70 -41.42 -5.57
N ASP A 600 -2.86 -40.30 -4.88
CA ASP A 600 -1.72 -39.43 -4.44
C ASP A 600 -0.69 -39.22 -5.57
N ALA A 601 -1.20 -38.92 -6.76
CA ALA A 601 -0.43 -38.88 -7.99
C ALA A 601 -0.88 -37.70 -8.86
N CYS A 602 -0.03 -37.27 -9.78
CA CYS A 602 -0.39 -36.34 -10.84
C CYS A 602 -0.34 -37.04 -12.20
N ILE A 603 -1.28 -36.72 -13.09
CA ILE A 603 -1.25 -37.13 -14.49
C ILE A 603 -0.54 -36.03 -15.27
N LEU A 604 0.58 -36.40 -15.89
CA LEU A 604 1.34 -35.54 -16.78
C LEU A 604 0.79 -35.71 -18.20
N HIS A 605 0.24 -34.65 -18.76
CA HIS A 605 -0.09 -34.57 -20.18
C HIS A 605 0.90 -33.63 -20.87
N THR A 606 1.41 -34.03 -22.02
CA THR A 606 2.36 -33.21 -22.79
C THR A 606 1.88 -33.11 -24.22
N GLU A 607 1.90 -31.91 -24.78
CA GLU A 607 1.62 -31.68 -26.21
C GLU A 607 2.91 -31.68 -27.05
N ILE A 608 4.00 -32.25 -26.50
CA ILE A 608 5.29 -32.34 -27.16
C ILE A 608 5.20 -33.39 -28.29
N PRO A 609 5.55 -33.06 -29.55
CA PRO A 609 5.51 -34.00 -30.68
C PRO A 609 6.64 -35.05 -30.68
N GLU A 610 7.59 -34.96 -29.74
CA GLU A 610 8.79 -35.79 -29.62
C GLU A 610 8.69 -36.83 -28.48
N GLU A 611 9.36 -37.97 -28.60
CA GLU A 611 9.38 -39.00 -27.54
C GLU A 611 10.07 -38.48 -26.26
N ILE A 612 9.37 -38.59 -25.12
CA ILE A 612 9.91 -38.28 -23.79
C ILE A 612 11.01 -39.27 -23.43
N SER A 613 12.18 -38.77 -23.02
CA SER A 613 13.32 -39.57 -22.56
C SER A 613 13.30 -39.84 -21.06
N HIS A 614 13.04 -38.81 -20.25
CA HIS A 614 12.90 -38.90 -18.79
C HIS A 614 12.27 -37.64 -18.22
N ILE A 615 11.80 -37.73 -16.98
CA ILE A 615 11.24 -36.63 -16.20
C ILE A 615 12.03 -36.51 -14.90
N ILE A 616 12.35 -35.29 -14.49
CA ILE A 616 12.98 -34.98 -13.21
C ILE A 616 12.02 -34.09 -12.42
N VAL A 617 11.77 -34.45 -11.17
CA VAL A 617 11.14 -33.55 -10.19
C VAL A 617 12.23 -33.09 -9.25
N SER A 618 12.48 -31.79 -9.14
CA SER A 618 13.44 -31.21 -8.22
C SER A 618 12.76 -30.30 -7.20
N ASP A 619 13.35 -30.14 -6.03
CA ASP A 619 12.94 -29.06 -5.12
C ASP A 619 13.39 -27.69 -5.65
N MET A 620 12.96 -26.63 -4.97
CA MET A 620 13.30 -25.24 -5.33
C MET A 620 14.80 -24.91 -5.21
N LEU A 621 15.58 -25.77 -4.55
CA LEU A 621 17.04 -25.68 -4.47
C LEU A 621 17.76 -26.45 -5.60
N GLY A 622 17.00 -27.06 -6.52
CA GLY A 622 17.53 -27.82 -7.65
C GLY A 622 17.92 -29.27 -7.33
N ASN A 623 17.67 -29.78 -6.12
CA ASN A 623 17.95 -31.17 -5.79
C ASN A 623 16.90 -32.07 -6.41
N THR A 624 17.33 -33.12 -7.12
CA THR A 624 16.41 -34.12 -7.67
C THR A 624 15.72 -34.91 -6.55
N ARG A 625 14.39 -34.88 -6.55
CA ARG A 625 13.50 -35.60 -5.63
C ARG A 625 12.86 -36.82 -6.28
N LEU A 626 12.52 -36.74 -7.56
CA LEU A 626 12.08 -37.88 -8.36
C LEU A 626 12.74 -37.89 -9.73
N LYS A 627 12.98 -39.08 -10.26
CA LYS A 627 13.43 -39.28 -11.64
C LYS A 627 12.72 -40.48 -12.25
N LEU A 628 12.05 -40.26 -13.38
CA LEU A 628 11.27 -41.27 -14.09
C LEU A 628 11.86 -41.48 -15.49
N SER A 629 12.05 -42.73 -15.90
CA SER A 629 12.58 -43.05 -17.23
C SER A 629 11.47 -43.27 -18.25
N ALA A 630 11.73 -43.09 -19.54
CA ALA A 630 10.75 -43.32 -20.61
C ALA A 630 10.05 -44.69 -20.55
N TYR A 631 10.77 -45.74 -20.13
CA TYR A 631 10.23 -47.10 -20.02
C TYR A 631 9.16 -47.25 -18.95
N ASP A 632 9.20 -46.41 -17.91
CA ASP A 632 8.22 -46.40 -16.81
C ASP A 632 6.91 -45.71 -17.23
N LEU A 633 6.93 -44.93 -18.33
CA LEU A 633 5.80 -44.12 -18.81
C LEU A 633 4.98 -44.84 -19.91
N ALA A 634 5.49 -45.94 -20.49
CA ALA A 634 4.88 -46.62 -21.65
C ALA A 634 3.76 -47.63 -21.28
N GLY A 635 3.30 -47.66 -20.03
CA GLY A 635 2.26 -48.56 -19.56
C GLY A 635 0.85 -48.15 -20.00
N ASN A 636 0.42 -48.64 -21.18
CA ASN A 636 -0.92 -48.47 -21.80
C ASN A 636 -1.34 -47.03 -22.10
N ALA A 637 -1.35 -46.64 -23.39
CA ALA A 637 -2.14 -45.60 -24.11
C ALA A 637 -2.82 -44.43 -23.35
N SER A 638 -2.33 -44.05 -22.17
CA SER A 638 -2.88 -43.08 -21.25
C SER A 638 -1.71 -42.26 -20.70
N ALA A 639 -1.99 -40.99 -20.42
CA ALA A 639 -1.00 -40.00 -20.03
C ALA A 639 -0.13 -40.47 -18.84
N PRO A 640 1.19 -40.20 -18.84
CA PRO A 640 2.09 -40.64 -17.78
C PRO A 640 1.64 -40.21 -16.38
N VAL A 641 1.80 -41.08 -15.39
CA VAL A 641 1.41 -40.81 -13.99
C VAL A 641 2.66 -40.59 -13.14
N LEU A 642 2.77 -39.43 -12.53
CA LEU A 642 3.76 -39.06 -11.53
C LEU A 642 3.25 -39.48 -10.16
N ASP A 643 3.87 -40.49 -9.54
CA ASP A 643 3.63 -40.82 -8.14
C ASP A 643 4.33 -39.77 -7.25
N ILE A 644 3.55 -38.97 -6.54
CA ILE A 644 4.05 -37.87 -5.70
C ILE A 644 4.00 -38.23 -4.21
N SER A 645 3.62 -39.45 -3.86
CA SER A 645 3.46 -39.91 -2.47
C SER A 645 4.75 -39.85 -1.64
N SER A 646 5.92 -39.82 -2.29
CA SER A 646 7.22 -39.68 -1.63
C SER A 646 7.72 -38.23 -1.50
N LEU A 647 6.97 -37.25 -1.99
CA LEU A 647 7.29 -35.83 -1.86
C LEU A 647 6.67 -35.29 -0.56
N SER A 648 7.40 -34.47 0.19
CA SER A 648 6.83 -33.70 1.30
C SER A 648 5.98 -32.54 0.76
N ALA A 649 5.08 -31.98 1.59
CA ALA A 649 4.41 -30.73 1.25
C ALA A 649 5.44 -29.65 0.89
N GLY A 650 5.19 -28.90 -0.18
CA GLY A 650 6.12 -27.92 -0.73
C GLY A 650 6.06 -27.76 -2.24
N GLN A 651 6.90 -26.86 -2.77
CA GLN A 651 7.00 -26.57 -4.19
C GLN A 651 8.12 -27.36 -4.87
N TYR A 652 7.84 -27.86 -6.07
CA TYR A 652 8.76 -28.64 -6.88
C TYR A 652 8.70 -28.19 -8.34
N MET A 653 9.81 -28.38 -9.05
CA MET A 653 9.89 -28.20 -10.49
C MET A 653 9.83 -29.56 -11.18
N VAL A 654 8.95 -29.72 -12.16
CA VAL A 654 8.84 -30.90 -13.00
C VAL A 654 9.43 -30.59 -14.37
N THR A 655 10.60 -31.16 -14.67
CA THR A 655 11.30 -30.99 -15.94
C THR A 655 11.17 -32.25 -16.80
N VAL A 656 10.63 -32.10 -18.01
CA VAL A 656 10.46 -33.15 -19.00
C VAL A 656 11.53 -33.02 -20.08
N TYR A 657 12.30 -34.08 -20.31
CA TYR A 657 13.35 -34.12 -21.33
C TYR A 657 12.89 -34.97 -22.53
N SER A 658 12.87 -34.41 -23.75
CA SER A 658 12.62 -35.17 -24.99
C SER A 658 13.91 -35.70 -25.62
N GLN A 659 13.82 -36.72 -26.48
CA GLN A 659 14.96 -37.17 -27.28
C GLN A 659 15.30 -36.15 -28.39
N GLY A 660 16.26 -35.27 -28.11
CA GLY A 660 16.82 -34.33 -29.10
C GLY A 660 16.30 -32.89 -29.03
N GLY A 661 15.34 -32.59 -28.14
CA GLY A 661 14.80 -31.25 -27.90
C GLY A 661 15.33 -30.58 -26.62
N ARG A 662 14.91 -29.34 -26.38
CA ARG A 662 15.16 -28.60 -25.13
C ARG A 662 14.24 -29.14 -24.01
N PRO A 663 14.70 -29.18 -22.74
CA PRO A 663 13.83 -29.56 -21.63
C PRO A 663 12.72 -28.52 -21.42
N PHE A 664 11.55 -29.01 -21.01
CA PHE A 664 10.39 -28.19 -20.65
C PHE A 664 10.12 -28.34 -19.17
N THR A 665 9.75 -27.25 -18.48
CA THR A 665 9.57 -27.27 -17.02
C THR A 665 8.21 -26.68 -16.63
N THR A 666 7.55 -27.27 -15.64
CA THR A 666 6.34 -26.74 -15.00
C THR A 666 6.41 -26.89 -13.48
N ARG A 667 5.52 -26.21 -12.73
CA ARG A 667 5.47 -26.26 -11.27
C ARG A 667 4.55 -27.36 -10.76
N LEU A 668 4.97 -28.05 -9.71
CA LEU A 668 4.17 -28.97 -8.91
C LEU A 668 4.13 -28.46 -7.47
N ILE A 669 2.92 -28.21 -6.96
CA ILE A 669 2.69 -27.89 -5.54
C ILE A 669 2.11 -29.15 -4.90
N VAL A 670 2.78 -29.69 -3.90
CA VAL A 670 2.30 -30.80 -3.07
C VAL A 670 1.75 -30.19 -1.79
N LEU A 671 0.45 -30.42 -1.53
CA LEU A 671 -0.26 -29.93 -0.34
C LEU A 671 -0.24 -30.96 0.78
#